data_AF-A0A0R3D4M7-F1
#
_entry.id   AF-A0A0R3D4M7-F1
#
_cell.length_a   1.000
_cell.length_b   1.000
_cell.length_c   1.000
_cell.angle_alpha   90.00
_cell.angle_beta   90.00
_cell.angle_gamma   90.00
#
_symmetry.space_group_name_H-M   'P 1'
#
loop_
_entity.id
_entity.type
_entity.pdbx_description
1 polymer ?
#
loop_
_entity_poly.entity_id
_entity_poly.type
_entity_poly.pdbx_seq_one_letter_code
_entity_poly.pdbx_strand_id
1 'polypeptide(L)'
;MNSLPSLRAFRILLMSASSLTLATLWNAGAMAQNDNASPATPQPAASPTVAPSPTPQATETPAPAQPAAQAPQQEAAPAAGPGTNVLPETRVAAPVERRRPRSAPQPTRQVTTSPAATVPTQAQAEAAANRQVVQQTQNFDQRRDNVILPKTGTTNYQLDQKDLETLPQGSAAQLSDIVLQFPGVYQDSTSSGDFHIRNEHANVQYRINGIMLPDGVSGFSQLLETSFISNIQLLTGALPAQYGLRTAGVLDITSKSGAALSGGSVSIYGGSHQTITPSFEYGGVAGNTDYYVAGRYLSTGLGLENPLPSLNAIHDHSEQGRFFAYTSTALDPQTRVVTISGFGLTRYQIPNNPGQPGNAGGFCGGPFDPANPCLNPDGSPNPTAPAYTAFGKGGFDSATLNQNQYEKNAYNVIAWQKSEGNFDAQLSYYSRYSDLHFVPDAVGDLFINNVASDVYRSSFLNGVSGDFSYRLNEAHTVRAGFYTHGEQTQIANVSTVQPLDPNDPNGLTAIDTPFNIVDKSRLFGWQLGAYAQDEWRLTRELTLNYGLRFDQIYQYTDANQFSPRASLTYKPWWSTVLHVGYMRTFQPPPQVLGRTTPTDIFNGTTAAVPTVTPDQAAVLPGQVAGQPLQNIGAIQPERADVYDAGFTQQLLPQCPTSASAMPTKAPVAANCPSLELGGSIYYKKARDLLDDGQFGQAYTLTAFNYDKAENYGAELKLRFRWGGFAADTSWAWGVQHAHTVVSNQTLFSPDDLAYIQNHWIHTDHDQTYTGSGRVAYRWSDSNTWLDGTTVSATFIYGSGLRTDPADGSTCPNCAHLPSYWQVNTGVAHEFINGWNGLPVTVRFDVVNVADYIYQIRNGSGIGVFAPQYGPRRGYYFGISQKIGGPEKTPGVMAAFYTKAQAPVAYHWAGAYVGANFGAALSAGEHVLTPIGWGATNPAGALGGLQLGYNHLLAPNWLVGVEGELDWTSAQGKANFVDPAGTAALSMTSDHNWYDSLSGRIGYVMGPLMLYAKGGAAWMNADYRMDVNSGLDGTSLVSTTRPGWIAGGGVEYMLGSRWSAKLEYSHLDFGSKSLSLATPFGNSVNVDTSVDQVKAGVNYHFDGLL
;
A
#
# COMPACT_ATOMS: atom_id res chain seq x y z
N MET A 1 -29.79 -11.27 -27.31
CA MET A 1 -28.85 -10.14 -27.15
C MET A 1 -29.38 -9.23 -26.05
N ASN A 2 -29.08 -9.55 -24.79
CA ASN A 2 -29.28 -8.74 -23.58
C ASN A 2 -28.82 -9.59 -22.39
N SER A 3 -27.55 -9.47 -21.99
CA SER A 3 -27.03 -9.93 -20.68
C SER A 3 -25.52 -9.68 -20.56
N LEU A 4 -25.11 -8.54 -19.99
CA LEU A 4 -23.77 -8.35 -19.40
C LEU A 4 -23.92 -7.39 -18.21
N PRO A 5 -23.72 -7.83 -16.95
CA PRO A 5 -23.92 -7.02 -15.76
C PRO A 5 -22.70 -6.17 -15.35
N SER A 6 -21.55 -6.28 -16.02
CA SER A 6 -20.27 -5.67 -15.59
C SER A 6 -20.11 -4.17 -15.86
N LEU A 7 -20.96 -3.55 -16.69
CA LEU A 7 -20.81 -2.14 -17.10
C LEU A 7 -21.55 -1.12 -16.19
N ARG A 8 -22.34 -1.56 -15.21
CA ARG A 8 -23.02 -0.64 -14.27
C ARG A 8 -22.11 -0.16 -13.14
N ALA A 9 -21.11 -0.94 -12.73
CA ALA A 9 -20.15 -0.54 -11.70
C ALA A 9 -19.25 0.63 -12.15
N PHE A 10 -18.87 0.66 -13.43
CA PHE A 10 -17.97 1.70 -13.97
C PHE A 10 -18.66 3.08 -14.15
N ARG A 11 -19.99 3.11 -14.32
CA ARG A 11 -20.75 4.38 -14.40
C ARG A 11 -21.02 5.02 -13.03
N ILE A 12 -21.01 4.23 -11.96
CA ILE A 12 -21.18 4.75 -10.59
C ILE A 12 -19.86 5.34 -10.06
N LEU A 13 -18.70 4.84 -10.52
CA LEU A 13 -17.37 5.35 -10.13
C LEU A 13 -17.05 6.75 -10.67
N LEU A 14 -17.64 7.14 -11.82
CA LEU A 14 -17.39 8.45 -12.45
C LEU A 14 -18.39 9.54 -12.03
N MET A 15 -19.54 9.20 -11.45
CA MET A 15 -20.54 10.19 -10.99
C MET A 15 -20.46 10.50 -9.49
N SER A 16 -19.73 9.71 -8.70
CA SER A 16 -19.47 10.01 -7.29
C SER A 16 -18.28 10.96 -7.06
N ALA A 17 -17.37 11.10 -8.02
CA ALA A 17 -16.18 11.95 -7.91
C ALA A 17 -16.44 13.47 -8.05
N SER A 18 -17.66 13.89 -8.47
CA SER A 18 -17.98 15.31 -8.71
C SER A 18 -18.91 15.97 -7.68
N SER A 19 -19.30 15.26 -6.61
CA SER A 19 -20.42 15.71 -5.75
C SER A 19 -20.05 16.10 -4.31
N LEU A 20 -18.79 16.01 -3.88
CA LEU A 20 -18.43 16.25 -2.46
C LEU A 20 -17.81 17.62 -2.14
N THR A 21 -17.72 18.54 -3.08
CA THR A 21 -17.22 19.92 -2.86
C THR A 21 -18.32 21.00 -2.81
N LEU A 22 -19.61 20.62 -2.87
CA LEU A 22 -20.72 21.58 -2.84
C LEU A 22 -21.91 21.13 -1.99
N ALA A 23 -21.69 20.77 -0.72
CA ALA A 23 -22.78 20.48 0.21
C ALA A 23 -22.43 20.81 1.67
N THR A 24 -21.91 22.01 1.93
CA THR A 24 -21.86 22.60 3.28
C THR A 24 -22.25 24.06 3.20
N LEU A 25 -23.54 24.32 3.00
CA LEU A 25 -24.28 25.54 3.37
C LEU A 25 -25.70 25.36 2.83
N TRP A 26 -26.56 24.64 3.56
CA TRP A 26 -28.00 24.91 3.74
C TRP A 26 -28.69 23.78 4.50
N ASN A 27 -29.56 24.22 5.41
CA ASN A 27 -30.57 23.47 6.19
C ASN A 27 -30.12 22.67 7.42
N ALA A 28 -30.09 23.39 8.54
CA ALA A 28 -30.69 22.90 9.78
C ALA A 28 -32.22 22.84 9.62
N GLY A 29 -32.84 21.74 10.04
CA GLY A 29 -34.31 21.60 10.06
C GLY A 29 -34.80 20.17 10.21
N ALA A 30 -34.76 19.68 11.44
CA ALA A 30 -35.57 18.61 12.07
C ALA A 30 -36.21 17.52 11.18
N MET A 31 -35.79 16.26 11.39
CA MET A 31 -36.62 15.08 11.14
C MET A 31 -37.30 14.65 12.44
N ALA A 32 -38.63 14.79 12.49
CA ALA A 32 -39.49 13.99 13.35
C ALA A 32 -40.51 13.26 12.46
N GLN A 33 -40.77 12.02 12.86
CA GLN A 33 -41.53 10.96 12.21
C GLN A 33 -42.86 11.40 11.59
N ASN A 34 -43.30 10.64 10.56
CA ASN A 34 -44.72 10.29 10.48
C ASN A 34 -44.93 8.95 9.76
N ASP A 35 -45.48 8.01 10.52
CA ASP A 35 -46.34 6.93 10.04
C ASP A 35 -47.62 7.52 9.44
N ASN A 36 -48.23 6.80 8.51
CA ASN A 36 -49.46 7.24 7.83
C ASN A 36 -50.54 6.17 7.97
N ALA A 37 -51.69 6.52 8.58
CA ALA A 37 -52.99 5.91 8.31
C ALA A 37 -54.18 6.77 8.84
N SER A 38 -54.82 7.52 7.92
CA SER A 38 -56.28 7.61 7.74
C SER A 38 -57.17 8.46 8.71
N PRO A 39 -58.41 8.86 8.32
CA PRO A 39 -58.74 10.26 8.00
C PRO A 39 -60.01 10.83 8.69
N ALA A 40 -60.23 12.17 8.66
CA ALA A 40 -61.53 12.85 8.45
C ALA A 40 -61.49 14.38 8.72
N THR A 41 -62.07 15.13 7.78
CA THR A 41 -62.54 16.55 7.71
C THR A 41 -63.39 17.08 8.91
N PRO A 42 -63.80 18.40 9.02
CA PRO A 42 -63.70 19.56 8.10
C PRO A 42 -63.32 20.96 8.72
N GLN A 43 -63.14 21.95 7.81
CA GLN A 43 -63.19 23.44 7.86
C GLN A 43 -64.19 24.13 8.86
N PRO A 44 -64.26 25.49 9.05
CA PRO A 44 -63.88 26.63 8.16
C PRO A 44 -63.29 27.93 8.81
N ALA A 45 -62.73 28.86 8.01
CA ALA A 45 -63.17 30.26 7.76
C ALA A 45 -62.02 31.24 8.16
N ALA A 46 -61.72 32.39 7.54
CA ALA A 46 -62.27 33.19 6.46
C ALA A 46 -61.18 34.16 5.92
N SER A 47 -61.34 34.60 4.67
CA SER A 47 -60.57 35.65 3.97
C SER A 47 -60.96 37.08 4.43
N PRO A 48 -60.33 38.18 3.94
CA PRO A 48 -60.65 38.70 2.59
C PRO A 48 -59.52 39.43 1.79
N THR A 49 -59.52 39.21 0.46
CA THR A 49 -59.36 40.12 -0.72
C THR A 49 -58.32 41.26 -0.73
N VAL A 50 -57.60 41.57 -1.82
CA VAL A 50 -58.09 42.11 -3.12
C VAL A 50 -57.05 41.90 -4.27
N ALA A 51 -57.53 41.63 -5.49
CA ALA A 51 -56.83 41.68 -6.80
C ALA A 51 -57.49 42.77 -7.70
N PRO A 52 -56.97 43.18 -8.90
CA PRO A 52 -57.03 42.34 -10.12
C PRO A 52 -55.90 42.54 -11.19
N SER A 53 -55.81 41.57 -12.13
CA SER A 53 -55.00 41.51 -13.38
C SER A 53 -55.67 42.28 -14.57
N PRO A 54 -55.17 42.34 -15.85
CA PRO A 54 -54.94 41.19 -16.76
C PRO A 54 -53.86 41.30 -17.92
N THR A 55 -53.49 40.11 -18.46
CA THR A 55 -53.08 39.60 -19.82
C THR A 55 -52.92 40.53 -21.06
N PRO A 56 -52.37 40.10 -22.26
CA PRO A 56 -51.88 38.77 -22.73
C PRO A 56 -50.61 38.71 -23.65
N GLN A 57 -50.27 37.48 -24.05
CA GLN A 57 -49.22 36.96 -24.97
C GLN A 57 -49.11 37.57 -26.38
N ALA A 58 -47.89 37.57 -26.97
CA ALA A 58 -47.52 36.90 -28.24
C ALA A 58 -46.10 37.28 -28.75
N THR A 59 -45.29 36.23 -28.99
CA THR A 59 -44.35 35.90 -30.08
C THR A 59 -43.58 36.95 -30.95
N GLU A 60 -42.33 36.56 -31.26
CA GLU A 60 -41.45 36.87 -32.42
C GLU A 60 -40.25 37.86 -32.29
N THR A 61 -39.05 37.28 -32.55
CA THR A 61 -37.74 37.77 -33.09
C THR A 61 -37.88 38.71 -34.31
N PRO A 62 -36.83 39.38 -34.90
CA PRO A 62 -35.36 39.30 -34.71
C PRO A 62 -34.54 40.65 -34.77
N ALA A 63 -33.21 40.53 -34.56
CA ALA A 63 -32.01 41.29 -35.00
C ALA A 63 -32.06 42.80 -35.44
N PRO A 64 -30.93 43.55 -35.32
CA PRO A 64 -29.98 43.63 -36.46
C PRO A 64 -28.47 43.73 -36.13
N ALA A 65 -27.66 43.50 -37.18
CA ALA A 65 -26.19 43.61 -37.30
C ALA A 65 -25.70 45.09 -37.33
N GLN A 66 -24.41 45.47 -37.21
CA GLN A 66 -23.29 45.36 -38.18
C GLN A 66 -22.02 46.14 -37.64
N PRO A 67 -20.85 46.31 -38.33
CA PRO A 67 -19.54 45.85 -37.83
C PRO A 67 -18.35 46.87 -37.81
N ALA A 68 -17.21 46.39 -37.27
CA ALA A 68 -15.76 46.63 -37.53
C ALA A 68 -15.20 47.96 -38.11
N ALA A 69 -14.10 48.48 -37.52
CA ALA A 69 -12.73 48.51 -38.10
C ALA A 69 -11.71 49.45 -37.36
N GLN A 70 -10.50 48.91 -37.14
CA GLN A 70 -9.13 49.49 -37.22
C GLN A 70 -8.67 50.78 -36.50
N ALA A 71 -7.59 50.57 -35.71
CA ALA A 71 -6.35 51.36 -35.48
C ALA A 71 -6.39 52.81 -34.97
N PRO A 72 -5.37 53.19 -34.16
CA PRO A 72 -4.68 54.45 -34.44
C PRO A 72 -3.16 54.27 -34.55
N GLN A 73 -2.65 54.77 -35.68
CA GLN A 73 -1.28 55.20 -35.90
C GLN A 73 -0.99 56.46 -35.08
N GLN A 74 0.23 56.53 -34.53
CA GLN A 74 0.83 57.77 -34.02
C GLN A 74 1.55 58.47 -35.17
N GLU A 75 1.13 59.69 -35.53
CA GLU A 75 2.03 60.66 -36.14
C GLU A 75 1.60 62.11 -35.88
N ALA A 76 2.64 62.92 -35.61
CA ALA A 76 2.75 64.38 -35.75
C ALA A 76 1.85 65.34 -34.94
N ALA A 77 2.52 66.10 -34.07
CA ALA A 77 2.10 67.43 -33.62
C ALA A 77 2.61 68.51 -34.61
N PRO A 78 1.82 69.54 -34.96
CA PRO A 78 2.27 70.64 -35.83
C PRO A 78 2.52 71.97 -35.08
N ALA A 79 3.42 72.73 -35.72
CA ALA A 79 3.46 74.20 -35.88
C ALA A 79 3.77 75.14 -34.70
N ALA A 80 4.88 75.87 -34.90
CA ALA A 80 5.23 77.12 -34.22
C ALA A 80 4.66 78.36 -34.95
N GLY A 81 4.48 79.47 -34.20
CA GLY A 81 4.23 80.82 -34.70
C GLY A 81 5.42 81.78 -34.46
N PRO A 82 5.39 83.02 -34.98
CA PRO A 82 6.51 83.62 -35.73
C PRO A 82 7.34 84.68 -34.99
N GLY A 83 8.57 84.93 -35.47
CA GLY A 83 9.44 86.02 -34.99
C GLY A 83 10.69 86.27 -35.85
N THR A 84 10.52 87.14 -36.84
CA THR A 84 11.48 87.97 -37.63
C THR A 84 12.98 88.03 -37.25
N ASN A 85 13.89 87.84 -38.23
CA ASN A 85 14.79 88.89 -38.79
C ASN A 85 15.88 88.37 -39.79
N VAL A 86 15.74 88.82 -41.04
CA VAL A 86 16.70 89.19 -42.13
C VAL A 86 18.18 88.72 -42.13
N LEU A 87 18.52 87.90 -43.16
CA LEU A 87 19.64 87.86 -44.16
C LEU A 87 21.04 88.48 -43.85
N PRO A 88 22.19 87.99 -44.43
CA PRO A 88 22.32 87.50 -45.83
C PRO A 88 23.26 86.29 -46.09
N GLU A 89 23.20 85.82 -47.35
CA GLU A 89 24.13 84.86 -47.96
C GLU A 89 25.56 85.42 -48.08
N THR A 90 26.55 84.57 -47.80
CA THR A 90 27.90 84.72 -48.35
C THR A 90 28.42 83.34 -48.77
N ARG A 91 28.48 83.10 -50.09
CA ARG A 91 29.25 81.98 -50.65
C ARG A 91 30.73 82.31 -50.56
N VAL A 92 31.52 81.39 -49.98
CA VAL A 92 32.98 81.41 -50.10
C VAL A 92 33.47 80.00 -50.42
N ALA A 93 34.34 79.95 -51.43
CA ALA A 93 34.89 78.78 -52.08
C ALA A 93 35.74 77.89 -51.16
N ALA A 94 35.84 76.62 -51.56
CA ALA A 94 36.52 75.53 -50.88
C ALA A 94 38.01 75.79 -50.59
N PRO A 95 38.51 75.40 -49.40
CA PRO A 95 39.92 75.13 -49.18
C PRO A 95 40.22 73.64 -49.15
N VAL A 96 41.30 73.33 -49.86
CA VAL A 96 41.99 72.06 -50.03
C VAL A 96 42.38 71.40 -48.70
N GLU A 97 42.25 70.08 -48.68
CA GLU A 97 42.72 69.12 -47.68
C GLU A 97 44.12 69.44 -47.11
N ARG A 98 44.19 69.63 -45.78
CA ARG A 98 45.41 69.39 -45.01
C ARG A 98 45.18 68.17 -44.11
N ARG A 99 45.89 67.09 -44.42
CA ARG A 99 46.04 65.90 -43.57
C ARG A 99 46.51 66.30 -42.17
N ARG A 100 45.75 65.89 -41.15
CA ARG A 100 46.17 65.79 -39.75
C ARG A 100 46.24 64.31 -39.31
N PRO A 101 47.01 63.99 -38.27
CA PRO A 101 47.70 62.71 -38.08
C PRO A 101 46.78 61.54 -37.74
N ARG A 102 47.24 60.33 -38.08
CA ARG A 102 46.68 59.04 -37.64
C ARG A 102 46.44 59.04 -36.13
N SER A 103 45.17 59.07 -35.72
CA SER A 103 44.71 58.53 -34.45
C SER A 103 44.73 56.99 -34.53
N ALA A 104 45.15 56.35 -33.44
CA ALA A 104 45.13 54.90 -33.28
C ALA A 104 43.71 54.34 -33.54
N PRO A 105 43.57 53.10 -34.04
CA PRO A 105 42.26 52.51 -34.25
C PRO A 105 41.53 52.40 -32.92
N GLN A 106 40.41 53.12 -32.79
CA GLN A 106 39.40 52.80 -31.79
C GLN A 106 38.94 51.36 -32.05
N PRO A 107 38.77 50.52 -31.02
CA PRO A 107 38.14 49.23 -31.21
C PRO A 107 36.76 49.49 -31.84
N THR A 108 36.52 48.87 -32.99
CA THR A 108 35.20 48.79 -33.62
C THR A 108 34.22 48.33 -32.55
N ARG A 109 33.42 49.26 -32.03
CA ARG A 109 32.21 48.93 -31.31
C ARG A 109 31.29 48.32 -32.36
N GLN A 110 31.36 47.01 -32.52
CA GLN A 110 30.30 46.26 -33.16
C GLN A 110 29.02 46.64 -32.42
N VAL A 111 28.17 47.43 -33.07
CA VAL A 111 26.77 47.49 -32.70
C VAL A 111 26.21 46.13 -33.09
N THR A 112 26.39 45.15 -32.23
CA THR A 112 25.53 43.97 -32.23
C THR A 112 24.14 44.53 -31.94
N THR A 113 23.30 44.65 -32.97
CA THR A 113 21.87 44.74 -32.78
C THR A 113 21.49 43.55 -31.92
N SER A 114 21.18 43.78 -30.64
CA SER A 114 20.55 42.75 -29.82
C SER A 114 19.38 42.20 -30.64
N PRO A 115 19.30 40.89 -30.92
CA PRO A 115 18.13 40.33 -31.55
C PRO A 115 16.91 40.79 -30.76
N ALA A 116 15.87 41.27 -31.46
CA ALA A 116 14.60 41.55 -30.80
C ALA A 116 14.22 40.33 -29.96
N ALA A 117 13.96 40.54 -28.66
CA ALA A 117 13.56 39.45 -27.78
C ALA A 117 12.37 38.73 -28.40
N THR A 118 12.55 37.47 -28.80
CA THR A 118 11.48 36.63 -29.32
C THR A 118 10.34 36.61 -28.31
N VAL A 119 9.15 37.06 -28.72
CA VAL A 119 7.94 36.96 -27.90
C VAL A 119 7.72 35.48 -27.59
N PRO A 120 7.64 35.06 -26.31
CA PRO A 120 7.40 33.67 -25.98
C PRO A 120 6.08 33.22 -26.58
N THR A 121 6.08 32.03 -27.19
CA THR A 121 4.85 31.36 -27.63
C THR A 121 3.90 31.14 -26.45
N GLN A 122 2.61 30.97 -26.69
CA GLN A 122 1.63 30.68 -25.61
C GLN A 122 2.07 29.50 -24.74
N ALA A 123 2.57 28.42 -25.35
CA ALA A 123 3.11 27.26 -24.63
C ALA A 123 4.34 27.61 -23.77
N GLN A 124 5.23 28.49 -24.22
CA GLN A 124 6.37 28.93 -23.42
C GLN A 124 5.96 29.84 -22.26
N ALA A 125 4.92 30.65 -22.44
CA ALA A 125 4.35 31.49 -21.39
C ALA A 125 3.62 30.65 -20.33
N GLU A 126 2.85 29.65 -20.76
CA GLU A 126 2.18 28.68 -19.90
C GLU A 126 3.20 27.84 -19.11
N ALA A 127 4.23 27.29 -19.76
CA ALA A 127 5.33 26.59 -19.09
C ALA A 127 6.06 27.48 -18.07
N ALA A 128 6.23 28.77 -18.36
CA ALA A 128 6.83 29.72 -17.42
C ALA A 128 5.93 30.00 -16.20
N ALA A 129 4.61 30.12 -16.40
CA ALA A 129 3.64 30.27 -15.33
C ALA A 129 3.57 29.00 -14.46
N ASN A 130 3.52 27.82 -15.09
CA ASN A 130 3.52 26.53 -14.40
C ASN A 130 4.73 26.42 -13.46
N ARG A 131 5.94 26.76 -13.93
CA ARG A 131 7.17 26.76 -13.09
C ARG A 131 7.05 27.54 -11.80
N GLN A 132 6.42 28.71 -11.85
CA GLN A 132 6.27 29.56 -10.66
C GLN A 132 5.40 28.87 -9.61
N VAL A 133 4.30 28.24 -10.03
CA VAL A 133 3.44 27.45 -9.14
C VAL A 133 4.20 26.29 -8.53
N VAL A 134 4.98 25.54 -9.32
CA VAL A 134 5.80 24.42 -8.81
C VAL A 134 6.78 24.89 -7.74
N GLN A 135 7.54 25.94 -8.06
CA GLN A 135 8.57 26.46 -7.17
C GLN A 135 7.95 26.96 -5.87
N GLN A 136 6.77 27.57 -5.96
CA GLN A 136 6.02 28.00 -4.80
C GLN A 136 5.55 26.80 -3.94
N THR A 137 4.99 25.75 -4.55
CA THR A 137 4.61 24.51 -3.85
C THR A 137 5.82 23.89 -3.14
N GLN A 138 6.94 23.75 -3.84
CA GLN A 138 8.19 23.20 -3.28
C GLN A 138 8.71 24.05 -2.11
N ASN A 139 8.65 25.38 -2.20
CA ASN A 139 9.05 26.27 -1.11
C ASN A 139 8.18 26.05 0.13
N PHE A 140 6.86 25.87 -0.02
CA PHE A 140 5.98 25.56 1.09
C PHE A 140 6.27 24.19 1.70
N ASP A 141 6.51 23.15 0.88
CA ASP A 141 6.87 21.82 1.38
C ASP A 141 8.19 21.86 2.16
N GLN A 142 9.19 22.58 1.64
CA GLN A 142 10.46 22.78 2.35
C GLN A 142 10.29 23.57 3.66
N ARG A 143 9.45 24.61 3.69
CA ARG A 143 9.18 25.38 4.93
C ARG A 143 8.45 24.50 5.94
N ARG A 144 7.47 23.70 5.53
CA ARG A 144 6.77 22.74 6.39
C ARG A 144 7.77 21.76 7.02
N ASP A 145 8.55 21.08 6.20
CA ASP A 145 9.41 19.98 6.67
C ASP A 145 10.59 20.45 7.52
N ASN A 146 11.13 21.64 7.25
CA ASN A 146 12.30 22.15 7.98
C ASN A 146 11.95 23.07 9.16
N VAL A 147 10.82 23.79 9.08
CA VAL A 147 10.46 24.80 10.09
C VAL A 147 9.34 24.32 10.98
N ILE A 148 8.23 23.85 10.42
CA ILE A 148 7.07 23.40 11.21
C ILE A 148 7.35 22.04 11.87
N LEU A 149 7.95 21.10 11.13
CA LEU A 149 8.14 19.71 11.55
C LEU A 149 9.62 19.33 11.74
N PRO A 150 10.36 19.96 12.67
CA PRO A 150 11.77 19.67 12.86
C PRO A 150 11.96 18.19 13.26
N LYS A 151 13.03 17.61 12.71
CA LYS A 151 13.48 16.24 13.00
C LYS A 151 14.70 16.23 13.94
N THR A 152 15.01 17.39 14.52
CA THR A 152 16.11 17.58 15.47
C THR A 152 15.95 16.66 16.68
N GLY A 153 17.00 15.90 17.00
CA GLY A 153 17.01 14.95 18.13
C GLY A 153 16.39 13.58 17.86
N THR A 154 15.93 13.31 16.63
CA THR A 154 15.37 12.01 16.23
C THR A 154 16.37 11.17 15.44
N THR A 155 16.22 9.84 15.50
CA THR A 155 16.82 8.94 14.52
C THR A 155 15.94 8.94 13.27
N ASN A 156 16.55 9.24 12.11
CA ASN A 156 15.85 9.33 10.84
C ASN A 156 16.53 8.45 9.78
N TYR A 157 15.71 7.64 9.09
CA TYR A 157 16.09 6.95 7.88
C TYR A 157 15.12 7.33 6.75
N GLN A 158 15.67 7.62 5.57
CA GLN A 158 14.91 8.15 4.43
C GLN A 158 15.11 7.30 3.18
N LEU A 159 14.01 6.99 2.50
CA LEU A 159 13.96 6.48 1.14
C LEU A 159 13.34 7.54 0.23
N ASP A 160 14.13 8.03 -0.72
CA ASP A 160 13.68 9.01 -1.72
C ASP A 160 13.06 8.34 -2.96
N GLN A 161 12.59 9.14 -3.92
CA GLN A 161 11.94 8.64 -5.13
C GLN A 161 12.85 7.70 -5.94
N LYS A 162 14.15 7.99 -6.05
CA LYS A 162 15.09 7.17 -6.81
C LYS A 162 15.32 5.83 -6.10
N ASP A 163 15.42 5.87 -4.79
CA ASP A 163 15.48 4.69 -3.94
C ASP A 163 14.23 3.81 -4.16
N LEU A 164 13.03 4.39 -4.14
CA LEU A 164 11.76 3.66 -4.35
C LEU A 164 11.63 3.06 -5.77
N GLU A 165 11.99 3.81 -6.80
CA GLU A 165 11.93 3.36 -8.20
C GLU A 165 12.90 2.21 -8.51
N THR A 166 13.97 2.08 -7.73
CA THR A 166 15.00 1.05 -7.87
C THR A 166 14.76 -0.18 -6.99
N LEU A 167 13.70 -0.22 -6.19
CA LEU A 167 13.29 -1.45 -5.52
C LEU A 167 12.91 -2.53 -6.56
N PRO A 168 13.09 -3.83 -6.24
CA PRO A 168 12.32 -4.88 -6.90
C PRO A 168 10.83 -4.50 -6.88
N GLN A 169 10.10 -4.78 -7.96
CA GLN A 169 8.72 -4.35 -8.20
C GLN A 169 8.53 -2.83 -8.40
N GLY A 170 9.49 -1.99 -8.01
CA GLY A 170 9.48 -0.53 -8.12
C GLY A 170 8.20 0.10 -7.60
N SER A 171 7.48 0.87 -8.42
CA SER A 171 6.21 1.49 -8.03
C SER A 171 5.10 0.51 -7.68
N ALA A 172 5.19 -0.77 -8.07
CA ALA A 172 4.24 -1.81 -7.70
C ALA A 172 4.46 -2.36 -6.28
N ALA A 173 5.61 -2.09 -5.66
CA ALA A 173 5.91 -2.54 -4.30
C ALA A 173 4.85 -2.05 -3.29
N GLN A 174 4.48 -2.93 -2.36
CA GLN A 174 3.54 -2.61 -1.29
C GLN A 174 4.20 -1.79 -0.17
N LEU A 175 3.40 -1.18 0.70
CA LEU A 175 3.94 -0.32 1.75
C LEU A 175 4.75 -1.13 2.77
N SER A 176 4.28 -2.31 3.15
CA SER A 176 5.01 -3.24 4.02
C SER A 176 6.39 -3.58 3.47
N ASP A 177 6.51 -3.95 2.19
CA ASP A 177 7.79 -4.27 1.54
C ASP A 177 8.79 -3.10 1.58
N ILE A 178 8.29 -1.88 1.38
CA ILE A 178 9.09 -0.65 1.49
C ILE A 178 9.53 -0.44 2.94
N VAL A 179 8.62 -0.62 3.89
CA VAL A 179 8.87 -0.34 5.31
C VAL A 179 9.82 -1.36 5.94
N LEU A 180 9.79 -2.62 5.49
CA LEU A 180 10.76 -3.65 5.87
C LEU A 180 12.21 -3.31 5.50
N GLN A 181 12.43 -2.32 4.62
CA GLN A 181 13.79 -1.85 4.29
C GLN A 181 14.35 -0.84 5.31
N PHE A 182 13.57 -0.43 6.30
CA PHE A 182 14.04 0.47 7.36
C PHE A 182 14.78 -0.29 8.48
N PRO A 183 15.72 0.36 9.20
CA PRO A 183 16.37 -0.23 10.36
C PRO A 183 15.39 -0.56 11.47
N GLY A 184 15.59 -1.70 12.14
CA GLY A 184 14.79 -2.11 13.29
C GLY A 184 13.36 -2.52 12.94
N VAL A 185 13.05 -2.70 11.64
CA VAL A 185 11.76 -3.17 11.15
C VAL A 185 11.85 -4.62 10.69
N TYR A 186 10.87 -5.43 11.03
CA TYR A 186 10.81 -6.84 10.65
C TYR A 186 9.39 -7.31 10.36
N GLN A 187 9.31 -8.41 9.63
CA GLN A 187 8.07 -8.97 9.12
C GLN A 187 7.27 -9.66 10.22
N ASP A 188 5.97 -9.42 10.19
CA ASP A 188 4.95 -10.21 10.84
C ASP A 188 3.86 -10.57 9.81
N SER A 189 2.85 -11.31 10.25
CA SER A 189 1.63 -11.57 9.51
C SER A 189 0.77 -10.32 9.37
N THR A 190 0.03 -10.23 8.26
CA THR A 190 -0.96 -9.17 8.03
C THR A 190 -2.06 -9.14 9.09
N SER A 191 -2.40 -10.29 9.70
CA SER A 191 -3.34 -10.35 10.83
C SER A 191 -2.81 -9.71 12.12
N SER A 192 -1.49 -9.56 12.26
CA SER A 192 -0.82 -9.02 13.45
C SER A 192 -0.11 -7.68 13.18
N GLY A 193 -0.52 -6.98 12.11
CA GLY A 193 -0.05 -5.62 11.81
C GLY A 193 1.03 -5.50 10.73
N ASP A 194 1.26 -6.52 9.90
CA ASP A 194 2.26 -6.62 8.80
C ASP A 194 3.73 -6.57 9.24
N PHE A 195 4.08 -5.69 10.17
CA PHE A 195 5.45 -5.45 10.60
C PHE A 195 5.52 -4.77 11.96
N HIS A 196 6.69 -4.88 12.60
CA HIS A 196 6.97 -4.25 13.88
C HIS A 196 8.22 -3.39 13.81
N ILE A 197 8.24 -2.31 14.59
CA ILE A 197 9.37 -1.39 14.70
C ILE A 197 9.91 -1.47 16.12
N ARG A 198 11.20 -1.81 16.28
CA ARG A 198 11.86 -1.90 17.60
C ARG A 198 11.10 -2.79 18.59
N ASN A 199 10.62 -3.95 18.15
CA ASN A 199 9.86 -4.89 18.98
C ASN A 199 8.61 -4.29 19.63
N GLU A 200 7.87 -3.44 18.92
CA GLU A 200 6.61 -2.85 19.38
C GLU A 200 5.43 -3.27 18.49
N HIS A 201 4.28 -3.56 19.10
CA HIS A 201 3.08 -4.01 18.39
C HIS A 201 2.42 -2.90 17.56
N ALA A 202 2.43 -3.00 16.22
CA ALA A 202 1.67 -2.19 15.25
C ALA A 202 1.57 -0.68 15.57
N ASN A 203 2.58 -0.11 16.23
CA ASN A 203 2.48 1.16 16.92
C ASN A 203 3.05 2.32 16.09
N VAL A 204 2.51 2.49 14.88
CA VAL A 204 3.06 3.38 13.86
C VAL A 204 2.12 4.53 13.53
N GLN A 205 2.63 5.76 13.57
CA GLN A 205 1.89 6.92 13.10
C GLN A 205 2.21 7.22 11.64
N TYR A 206 1.18 7.32 10.80
CA TYR A 206 1.32 7.77 9.41
C TYR A 206 1.07 9.28 9.30
N ARG A 207 1.94 9.98 8.57
CA ARG A 207 1.72 11.37 8.17
C ARG A 207 1.87 11.51 6.67
N ILE A 208 0.91 12.16 6.01
CA ILE A 208 1.06 12.58 4.62
C ILE A 208 1.20 14.09 4.60
N ASN A 209 2.30 14.57 4.02
CA ASN A 209 2.57 16.00 3.87
C ASN A 209 2.49 16.75 5.22
N GLY A 210 2.99 16.10 6.28
CA GLY A 210 2.99 16.62 7.64
C GLY A 210 1.68 16.48 8.42
N ILE A 211 0.62 15.99 7.79
CA ILE A 211 -0.71 15.86 8.39
C ILE A 211 -0.89 14.42 8.89
N MET A 212 -1.26 14.27 10.16
CA MET A 212 -1.53 12.98 10.78
C MET A 212 -2.73 12.31 10.12
N LEU A 213 -2.58 11.06 9.71
CA LEU A 213 -3.70 10.18 9.40
C LEU A 213 -4.09 9.43 10.67
N PRO A 214 -5.28 9.67 11.24
CA PRO A 214 -5.74 8.93 12.41
C PRO A 214 -5.95 7.44 12.08
N ASP A 215 -5.71 6.59 13.08
CA ASP A 215 -5.89 5.13 12.97
C ASP A 215 -7.31 4.77 12.53
N GLY A 216 -7.43 3.73 11.70
CA GLY A 216 -8.70 3.15 11.25
C GLY A 216 -9.20 2.02 12.14
N VAL A 217 -10.15 1.24 11.60
CA VAL A 217 -10.38 -0.11 12.09
C VAL A 217 -9.20 -0.97 11.63
N SER A 218 -8.58 -1.71 12.55
CA SER A 218 -7.49 -2.62 12.19
C SER A 218 -8.04 -3.76 11.33
N GLY A 219 -7.39 -4.03 10.21
CA GLY A 219 -7.73 -5.03 9.21
C GLY A 219 -6.50 -5.36 8.37
N PHE A 220 -6.68 -6.12 7.30
CA PHE A 220 -5.57 -6.54 6.45
C PHE A 220 -5.19 -5.51 5.39
N SER A 221 -6.10 -4.61 5.01
CA SER A 221 -5.86 -3.66 3.93
C SER A 221 -4.89 -2.57 4.34
N GLN A 222 -3.81 -2.42 3.58
CA GLN A 222 -3.00 -1.21 3.63
C GLN A 222 -3.80 -0.03 3.07
N LEU A 223 -3.92 1.04 3.86
CA LEU A 223 -4.71 2.24 3.51
C LEU A 223 -4.17 2.98 2.28
N LEU A 224 -2.85 2.94 2.07
CA LEU A 224 -2.15 3.82 1.15
C LEU A 224 -1.87 3.15 -0.20
N GLU A 225 -2.12 3.89 -1.27
CA GLU A 225 -1.55 3.64 -2.60
C GLU A 225 -0.07 4.06 -2.55
N THR A 226 0.88 3.32 -3.12
CA THR A 226 2.31 3.63 -2.92
C THR A 226 2.92 4.49 -4.03
N SER A 227 2.32 4.57 -5.22
CA SER A 227 2.86 5.34 -6.34
C SER A 227 2.88 6.84 -6.08
N PHE A 228 2.00 7.37 -5.23
CA PHE A 228 2.03 8.79 -4.86
C PHE A 228 3.25 9.17 -4.01
N ILE A 229 3.97 8.21 -3.43
CA ILE A 229 5.07 8.49 -2.51
C ILE A 229 6.27 9.00 -3.30
N SER A 230 6.68 10.25 -3.04
CA SER A 230 7.97 10.77 -3.53
C SER A 230 9.10 10.50 -2.55
N ASN A 231 8.75 10.38 -1.27
CA ASN A 231 9.71 10.24 -0.19
C ASN A 231 8.99 9.66 1.03
N ILE A 232 9.63 8.71 1.72
CA ILE A 232 9.16 8.14 2.96
C ILE A 232 10.29 8.07 3.98
N GLN A 233 10.00 8.50 5.20
CA GLN A 233 10.95 8.56 6.30
C GLN A 233 10.42 7.81 7.50
N LEU A 234 11.27 7.01 8.13
CA LEU A 234 11.00 6.44 9.45
C LEU A 234 11.72 7.29 10.50
N LEU A 235 10.93 7.92 11.38
CA LEU A 235 11.41 8.64 12.55
C LEU A 235 11.23 7.78 13.81
N THR A 236 12.32 7.57 14.54
CA THR A 236 12.36 6.85 15.82
C THR A 236 13.18 7.60 16.86
N GLY A 237 13.23 7.08 18.09
CA GLY A 237 13.98 7.67 19.20
C GLY A 237 13.20 8.75 19.95
N ALA A 238 13.91 9.77 20.47
CA ALA A 238 13.30 10.83 21.27
C ALA A 238 12.52 11.84 20.42
N LEU A 239 11.31 11.46 20.00
CA LEU A 239 10.43 12.27 19.15
C LEU A 239 10.05 13.61 19.84
N PRO A 240 10.16 14.77 19.15
CA PRO A 240 9.70 16.06 19.66
C PRO A 240 8.22 16.05 20.08
N ALA A 241 7.82 16.99 20.96
CA ALA A 241 6.49 17.06 21.55
C ALA A 241 5.33 17.16 20.53
N GLN A 242 5.62 17.57 19.31
CA GLN A 242 4.68 17.58 18.17
C GLN A 242 4.15 16.20 17.77
N TYR A 243 4.90 15.12 18.03
CA TYR A 243 4.50 13.75 17.71
C TYR A 243 3.94 13.09 18.97
N GLY A 244 2.66 12.72 19.02
CA GLY A 244 2.12 11.91 20.11
C GLY A 244 1.26 10.77 19.60
N LEU A 245 0.53 10.11 20.50
CA LEU A 245 -0.23 8.89 20.22
C LEU A 245 0.70 7.70 19.99
N ARG A 246 0.62 7.08 18.80
CA ARG A 246 1.49 5.99 18.42
C ARG A 246 2.94 6.44 18.42
N THR A 247 3.77 5.79 19.24
CA THR A 247 5.11 6.31 19.58
C THR A 247 6.27 5.35 19.30
N ALA A 248 6.01 4.15 18.77
CA ALA A 248 7.11 3.27 18.35
C ALA A 248 7.85 3.82 17.11
N GLY A 249 7.12 4.44 16.17
CA GLY A 249 7.70 5.13 15.03
C GLY A 249 6.71 6.04 14.29
N VAL A 250 7.25 7.01 13.56
CA VAL A 250 6.47 7.88 12.65
C VAL A 250 6.93 7.66 11.22
N LEU A 251 6.01 7.24 10.35
CA LEU A 251 6.19 7.19 8.91
C LEU A 251 5.75 8.53 8.30
N ASP A 252 6.72 9.38 7.99
CA ASP A 252 6.52 10.70 7.39
C ASP A 252 6.65 10.61 5.87
N ILE A 253 5.52 10.75 5.17
CA ILE A 253 5.35 10.53 3.74
C ILE A 253 5.17 11.89 3.05
N THR A 254 5.98 12.14 2.03
CA THR A 254 5.82 13.28 1.13
C THR A 254 5.23 12.81 -0.20
N SER A 255 4.11 13.40 -0.62
CA SER A 255 3.52 13.05 -1.92
C SER A 255 4.33 13.61 -3.08
N LYS A 256 4.23 12.96 -4.24
CA LYS A 256 4.64 13.53 -5.52
C LYS A 256 3.83 14.82 -5.77
N SER A 257 4.46 15.76 -6.44
CA SER A 257 3.83 16.96 -6.97
C SER A 257 3.43 16.71 -8.42
N GLY A 258 2.25 17.19 -8.84
CA GLY A 258 1.77 17.03 -10.21
C GLY A 258 2.70 17.67 -11.23
N ALA A 259 3.27 18.80 -10.86
CA ALA A 259 4.31 19.48 -11.59
C ALA A 259 5.56 18.64 -11.88
N ALA A 260 5.91 17.69 -11.00
CA ALA A 260 7.05 16.78 -11.21
C ALA A 260 6.77 15.71 -12.28
N LEU A 261 5.49 15.50 -12.65
CA LEU A 261 5.06 14.43 -13.54
C LEU A 261 4.70 14.90 -14.94
N SER A 262 4.39 16.18 -15.14
CA SER A 262 4.09 16.82 -16.45
C SER A 262 3.43 15.83 -17.44
N GLY A 263 2.25 15.31 -17.08
CA GLY A 263 1.63 14.15 -17.70
C GLY A 263 1.26 13.08 -16.67
N GLY A 264 1.45 11.81 -17.01
CA GLY A 264 1.15 10.67 -16.15
C GLY A 264 1.78 9.38 -16.66
N SER A 265 1.40 8.26 -16.06
CA SER A 265 1.71 6.94 -16.58
C SER A 265 0.55 5.97 -16.38
N VAL A 266 0.45 5.00 -17.27
CA VAL A 266 -0.43 3.83 -17.10
C VAL A 266 0.47 2.61 -17.05
N SER A 267 0.24 1.75 -16.07
CA SER A 267 1.06 0.58 -15.85
C SER A 267 0.20 -0.67 -15.67
N ILE A 268 0.75 -1.80 -16.07
CA ILE A 268 0.24 -3.13 -15.72
C ILE A 268 1.40 -3.93 -15.14
N TYR A 269 1.17 -4.56 -14.01
CA TYR A 269 2.11 -5.44 -13.32
C TYR A 269 1.40 -6.74 -12.98
N GLY A 270 2.05 -7.90 -13.08
CA GLY A 270 1.42 -9.18 -12.78
C GLY A 270 2.31 -10.39 -13.02
N GLY A 271 1.84 -11.58 -12.66
CA GLY A 271 2.62 -12.81 -12.81
C GLY A 271 2.13 -13.97 -11.96
N SER A 272 3.02 -14.53 -11.13
CA SER A 272 2.70 -15.67 -10.25
C SER A 272 1.49 -15.39 -9.35
N HIS A 273 0.89 -16.45 -8.81
CA HIS A 273 -0.25 -16.37 -7.89
C HIS A 273 -1.44 -15.58 -8.42
N GLN A 274 -1.76 -15.72 -9.71
CA GLN A 274 -2.87 -15.01 -10.37
C GLN A 274 -2.81 -13.48 -10.16
N THR A 275 -1.62 -12.92 -9.92
CA THR A 275 -1.48 -11.51 -9.60
C THR A 275 -1.63 -10.67 -10.87
N ILE A 276 -2.52 -9.67 -10.82
CA ILE A 276 -2.64 -8.61 -11.81
C ILE A 276 -2.90 -7.27 -11.11
N THR A 277 -2.18 -6.24 -11.53
CA THR A 277 -2.16 -4.92 -10.89
C THR A 277 -2.10 -3.80 -11.92
N PRO A 278 -3.21 -3.46 -12.60
CA PRO A 278 -3.29 -2.25 -13.39
C PRO A 278 -3.27 -1.01 -12.48
N SER A 279 -2.54 0.01 -12.90
CA SER A 279 -2.44 1.28 -12.19
C SER A 279 -2.30 2.46 -13.13
N PHE A 280 -2.63 3.64 -12.63
CA PHE A 280 -2.37 4.91 -13.30
C PHE A 280 -1.93 5.97 -12.30
N GLU A 281 -1.14 6.91 -12.77
CA GLU A 281 -0.84 8.17 -12.09
C GLU A 281 -0.97 9.31 -13.11
N TYR A 282 -1.42 10.47 -12.66
CA TYR A 282 -1.58 11.64 -13.52
C TYR A 282 -1.43 12.91 -12.69
N GLY A 283 -0.72 13.90 -13.20
CA GLY A 283 -0.53 15.16 -12.51
C GLY A 283 -0.06 16.30 -13.40
N GLY A 284 -0.29 17.51 -12.93
CA GLY A 284 0.09 18.73 -13.63
C GLY A 284 -0.26 19.99 -12.86
N VAL A 285 -0.24 21.12 -13.56
CA VAL A 285 -0.60 22.43 -13.03
C VAL A 285 -1.76 23.00 -13.84
N ALA A 286 -2.75 23.58 -13.16
CA ALA A 286 -3.85 24.32 -13.77
C ALA A 286 -4.06 25.64 -13.02
N GLY A 287 -3.79 26.77 -13.69
CA GLY A 287 -3.83 28.09 -13.03
C GLY A 287 -2.81 28.18 -11.90
N ASN A 288 -3.28 28.34 -10.66
CA ASN A 288 -2.49 28.37 -9.43
C ASN A 288 -2.56 27.05 -8.63
N THR A 289 -3.07 25.98 -9.23
CA THR A 289 -3.27 24.68 -8.58
C THR A 289 -2.35 23.63 -9.17
N ASP A 290 -1.50 23.04 -8.33
CA ASP A 290 -0.79 21.78 -8.60
C ASP A 290 -1.70 20.60 -8.21
N TYR A 291 -1.81 19.57 -9.04
CA TYR A 291 -2.69 18.43 -8.78
C TYR A 291 -2.04 17.10 -9.14
N TYR A 292 -2.30 16.07 -8.35
CA TYR A 292 -1.83 14.71 -8.56
C TYR A 292 -2.93 13.71 -8.21
N VAL A 293 -3.12 12.70 -9.05
CA VAL A 293 -4.03 11.58 -8.80
C VAL A 293 -3.35 10.26 -9.14
N ALA A 294 -3.67 9.21 -8.39
CA ALA A 294 -3.22 7.86 -8.65
C ALA A 294 -4.31 6.85 -8.31
N GLY A 295 -4.32 5.73 -9.03
CA GLY A 295 -5.23 4.62 -8.78
C GLY A 295 -4.59 3.28 -9.10
N ARG A 296 -4.99 2.25 -8.35
CA ARG A 296 -4.50 0.88 -8.48
C ARG A 296 -5.63 -0.10 -8.21
N TYR A 297 -5.71 -1.14 -9.01
CA TYR A 297 -6.50 -2.33 -8.69
C TYR A 297 -5.54 -3.52 -8.61
N LEU A 298 -5.70 -4.39 -7.62
CA LEU A 298 -4.93 -5.62 -7.40
C LEU A 298 -5.92 -6.77 -7.33
N SER A 299 -5.72 -7.82 -8.13
CA SER A 299 -6.34 -9.12 -7.96
C SER A 299 -5.23 -10.16 -7.85
N THR A 300 -5.31 -11.05 -6.86
CA THR A 300 -4.27 -12.05 -6.55
C THR A 300 -4.89 -13.26 -5.88
N GLY A 301 -4.30 -14.44 -6.10
CA GLY A 301 -4.58 -15.69 -5.39
C GLY A 301 -3.70 -15.92 -4.15
N LEU A 302 -2.84 -14.96 -3.81
CA LEU A 302 -2.15 -14.84 -2.52
C LEU A 302 -2.40 -13.45 -1.94
N GLY A 303 -3.51 -13.29 -1.24
CA GLY A 303 -3.88 -12.03 -0.60
C GLY A 303 -3.34 -11.89 0.81
N LEU A 304 -3.29 -12.99 1.55
CA LEU A 304 -2.80 -13.12 2.92
C LEU A 304 -1.66 -14.15 2.97
N GLU A 305 -1.02 -14.30 4.12
CA GLU A 305 0.03 -15.31 4.27
C GLU A 305 -0.54 -16.72 4.17
N ASN A 306 0.12 -17.57 3.38
CA ASN A 306 -0.31 -18.95 3.20
C ASN A 306 -0.13 -19.73 4.53
N PRO A 307 -1.16 -20.42 5.05
CA PRO A 307 -1.02 -21.24 6.24
C PRO A 307 -0.27 -22.55 6.01
N LEU A 308 0.00 -22.88 4.74
CA LEU A 308 0.73 -24.06 4.32
C LEU A 308 2.08 -23.67 3.70
N PRO A 309 3.07 -24.59 3.72
CA PRO A 309 4.30 -24.39 2.98
C PRO A 309 4.10 -24.54 1.47
N SER A 310 2.88 -24.66 0.94
CA SER A 310 2.61 -24.85 -0.49
C SER A 310 2.88 -23.58 -1.31
N LEU A 311 2.99 -23.72 -2.64
CA LEU A 311 3.14 -22.57 -3.54
C LEU A 311 1.91 -21.65 -3.53
N ASN A 312 0.72 -22.24 -3.54
CA ASN A 312 -0.55 -21.51 -3.52
C ASN A 312 -1.32 -21.83 -2.24
N ALA A 313 -1.99 -20.83 -1.68
CA ALA A 313 -2.92 -21.00 -0.58
C ALA A 313 -4.25 -21.56 -1.10
N ILE A 314 -4.99 -22.24 -0.21
CA ILE A 314 -6.36 -22.66 -0.46
C ILE A 314 -7.26 -21.50 -0.02
N HIS A 315 -8.13 -21.01 -0.90
CA HIS A 315 -9.12 -19.98 -0.56
C HIS A 315 -8.49 -18.64 -0.11
N ASP A 316 -7.67 -18.02 -0.95
CA ASP A 316 -6.98 -16.75 -0.64
C ASP A 316 -7.08 -15.72 -1.78
N HIS A 317 -8.12 -15.84 -2.61
CA HIS A 317 -8.34 -14.86 -3.66
C HIS A 317 -8.75 -13.51 -3.06
N SER A 318 -8.04 -12.47 -3.46
CA SER A 318 -8.21 -11.13 -2.93
C SER A 318 -8.27 -10.09 -4.03
N GLU A 319 -9.17 -9.12 -3.84
CA GLU A 319 -9.38 -7.99 -4.74
C GLU A 319 -9.25 -6.68 -3.96
N GLN A 320 -8.42 -5.77 -4.43
CA GLN A 320 -8.15 -4.51 -3.74
C GLN A 320 -8.16 -3.34 -4.73
N GLY A 321 -8.97 -2.33 -4.49
CA GLY A 321 -8.99 -1.08 -5.23
C GLY A 321 -8.52 0.07 -4.35
N ARG A 322 -7.53 0.85 -4.79
CA ARG A 322 -6.98 1.99 -4.05
C ARG A 322 -6.91 3.23 -4.94
N PHE A 323 -7.22 4.39 -4.37
CA PHE A 323 -7.19 5.68 -5.05
C PHE A 323 -6.59 6.75 -4.14
N PHE A 324 -5.83 7.68 -4.72
CA PHE A 324 -5.26 8.83 -4.06
C PHE A 324 -5.42 10.08 -4.93
N ALA A 325 -5.76 11.21 -4.32
CA ALA A 325 -5.80 12.51 -4.95
C ALA A 325 -5.20 13.58 -4.02
N TYR A 326 -4.49 14.52 -4.64
CA TYR A 326 -3.82 15.64 -3.98
C TYR A 326 -3.99 16.89 -4.82
N THR A 327 -4.29 18.03 -4.17
CA THR A 327 -4.22 19.35 -4.82
C THR A 327 -3.52 20.36 -3.91
N SER A 328 -2.75 21.27 -4.49
CA SER A 328 -2.07 22.38 -3.82
C SER A 328 -2.39 23.68 -4.55
N THR A 329 -3.26 24.51 -3.98
CA THR A 329 -3.69 25.78 -4.60
C THR A 329 -3.05 26.95 -3.87
N ALA A 330 -2.16 27.67 -4.55
CA ALA A 330 -1.57 28.90 -4.05
C ALA A 330 -2.60 30.03 -4.05
N LEU A 331 -2.95 30.58 -2.89
CA LEU A 331 -3.87 31.72 -2.80
C LEU A 331 -3.15 33.05 -3.02
N ASP A 332 -1.93 33.14 -2.49
CA ASP A 332 -1.00 34.26 -2.61
C ASP A 332 0.44 33.73 -2.40
N PRO A 333 1.51 34.55 -2.55
CA PRO A 333 2.89 34.08 -2.40
C PRO A 333 3.25 33.44 -1.04
N GLN A 334 2.45 33.65 0.00
CA GLN A 334 2.67 33.24 1.38
C GLN A 334 1.61 32.27 1.92
N THR A 335 0.54 32.00 1.18
CA THR A 335 -0.58 31.18 1.62
C THR A 335 -0.99 30.14 0.57
N ARG A 336 -1.24 28.89 0.98
CA ARG A 336 -1.84 27.85 0.13
C ARG A 336 -2.92 27.03 0.84
N VAL A 337 -3.78 26.41 0.04
CA VAL A 337 -4.74 25.38 0.49
C VAL A 337 -4.39 24.05 -0.17
N VAL A 338 -4.26 23.02 0.64
CA VAL A 338 -3.98 21.65 0.22
C VAL A 338 -5.23 20.80 0.46
N THR A 339 -5.58 19.95 -0.50
CA THR A 339 -6.58 18.88 -0.29
C THR A 339 -5.94 17.53 -0.54
N ILE A 340 -6.31 16.54 0.27
CA ILE A 340 -5.87 15.15 0.14
C ILE A 340 -7.09 14.25 0.31
N SER A 341 -7.29 13.33 -0.61
CA SER A 341 -8.33 12.31 -0.52
C SER A 341 -7.72 10.94 -0.85
N GLY A 342 -8.07 9.93 -0.07
CA GLY A 342 -7.73 8.55 -0.37
C GLY A 342 -8.88 7.61 -0.06
N PHE A 343 -8.98 6.54 -0.83
CA PHE A 343 -10.03 5.54 -0.70
C PHE A 343 -9.51 4.15 -1.03
N GLY A 344 -9.93 3.16 -0.25
CA GLY A 344 -9.62 1.75 -0.41
C GLY A 344 -10.89 0.90 -0.30
N LEU A 345 -11.04 -0.07 -1.20
CA LEU A 345 -12.01 -1.15 -1.13
C LEU A 345 -11.29 -2.46 -1.25
N THR A 346 -11.53 -3.36 -0.31
CA THR A 346 -10.81 -4.62 -0.28
C THR A 346 -11.74 -5.77 0.07
N ARG A 347 -11.54 -6.89 -0.62
CA ARG A 347 -12.16 -8.18 -0.33
C ARG A 347 -11.06 -9.23 -0.21
N TYR A 348 -11.10 -9.97 0.88
CA TYR A 348 -10.23 -11.11 1.15
C TYR A 348 -11.07 -12.37 1.27
N GLN A 349 -10.59 -13.45 0.64
CA GLN A 349 -10.86 -14.79 1.13
C GLN A 349 -9.83 -15.09 2.22
N ILE A 350 -10.26 -15.71 3.32
CA ILE A 350 -9.33 -16.13 4.37
C ILE A 350 -8.78 -17.50 3.99
N PRO A 351 -7.44 -17.67 3.98
CA PRO A 351 -6.83 -18.91 3.55
C PRO A 351 -7.17 -20.06 4.50
N ASN A 352 -7.55 -21.19 3.92
CA ASN A 352 -7.93 -22.38 4.67
C ASN A 352 -6.70 -23.09 5.23
N ASN A 353 -6.82 -23.60 6.46
CA ASN A 353 -5.84 -24.44 7.11
C ASN A 353 -6.40 -25.90 7.21
N PRO A 354 -6.03 -26.80 6.28
CA PRO A 354 -6.50 -28.19 6.28
C PRO A 354 -6.07 -28.99 7.51
N GLY A 355 -6.87 -29.99 7.87
CA GLY A 355 -6.55 -30.93 8.94
C GLY A 355 -6.74 -30.39 10.36
N GLN A 356 -7.51 -29.31 10.54
CA GLN A 356 -7.83 -28.79 11.87
C GLN A 356 -8.71 -29.76 12.68
N PRO A 357 -8.68 -29.71 14.03
CA PRO A 357 -9.31 -30.68 14.92
C PRO A 357 -10.82 -30.93 14.72
N GLY A 358 -11.56 -29.99 14.12
CA GLY A 358 -12.98 -30.17 13.73
C GLY A 358 -13.26 -31.34 12.78
N ASN A 359 -12.20 -31.97 12.25
CA ASN A 359 -12.25 -33.21 11.47
C ASN A 359 -12.37 -34.50 12.32
N ALA A 360 -12.13 -34.45 13.64
CA ALA A 360 -11.97 -35.66 14.45
C ALA A 360 -12.46 -35.55 15.90
N GLY A 361 -13.72 -35.13 16.10
CA GLY A 361 -14.50 -35.45 17.31
C GLY A 361 -14.45 -34.43 18.46
N GLY A 362 -15.64 -33.96 18.86
CA GLY A 362 -15.94 -33.45 20.22
C GLY A 362 -15.89 -31.94 20.45
N PHE A 363 -16.70 -31.51 21.43
CA PHE A 363 -16.64 -30.18 22.05
C PHE A 363 -15.63 -30.27 23.19
N CYS A 364 -14.56 -29.47 23.12
CA CYS A 364 -13.31 -29.76 23.83
C CYS A 364 -13.00 -28.78 24.96
N GLY A 365 -14.03 -28.17 25.56
CA GLY A 365 -13.86 -26.97 26.36
C GLY A 365 -13.63 -25.76 25.44
N GLY A 366 -13.65 -24.55 26.00
CA GLY A 366 -13.53 -23.31 25.22
C GLY A 366 -12.23 -23.24 24.37
N PRO A 367 -12.08 -22.22 23.51
CA PRO A 367 -11.01 -22.12 22.51
C PRO A 367 -9.54 -22.17 23.02
N PHE A 368 -9.31 -22.31 24.33
CA PHE A 368 -8.00 -22.15 24.99
C PHE A 368 -7.74 -23.17 26.12
N ASP A 369 -8.37 -24.34 26.12
CA ASP A 369 -8.14 -25.35 27.17
C ASP A 369 -6.90 -26.23 26.87
N PRO A 370 -5.78 -26.11 27.60
CA PRO A 370 -4.61 -26.97 27.41
C PRO A 370 -4.84 -28.42 27.86
N ALA A 371 -5.94 -28.70 28.57
CA ALA A 371 -6.38 -30.06 28.89
C ALA A 371 -7.30 -30.66 27.81
N ASN A 372 -7.33 -30.07 26.60
CA ASN A 372 -8.17 -30.44 25.45
C ASN A 372 -8.44 -31.95 25.39
N PRO A 373 -9.62 -32.43 25.81
CA PRO A 373 -9.92 -33.85 25.87
C PRO A 373 -10.12 -34.48 24.49
N CYS A 374 -10.08 -33.69 23.42
CA CYS A 374 -10.20 -34.15 22.04
C CYS A 374 -8.85 -34.35 21.34
N LEU A 375 -7.74 -33.98 21.97
CA LEU A 375 -6.39 -34.25 21.47
C LEU A 375 -5.60 -35.03 22.53
N ASN A 376 -4.85 -36.04 22.10
CA ASN A 376 -3.81 -36.64 22.92
C ASN A 376 -2.66 -35.62 23.12
N PRO A 377 -1.78 -35.81 24.12
CA PRO A 377 -0.63 -34.92 24.35
C PRO A 377 0.34 -34.77 23.17
N ASP A 378 0.24 -35.63 22.16
CA ASP A 378 1.00 -35.58 20.90
C ASP A 378 0.27 -34.83 19.77
N GLY A 379 -0.89 -34.23 20.05
CA GLY A 379 -1.71 -33.50 19.08
C GLY A 379 -2.56 -34.38 18.17
N SER A 380 -2.56 -35.70 18.35
CA SER A 380 -3.45 -36.60 17.61
C SER A 380 -4.87 -36.59 18.18
N PRO A 381 -5.93 -36.82 17.37
CA PRO A 381 -7.30 -36.88 17.88
C PRO A 381 -7.49 -37.94 18.96
N ASN A 382 -8.18 -37.59 20.06
CA ASN A 382 -8.58 -38.53 21.09
C ASN A 382 -9.83 -39.31 20.63
N PRO A 383 -9.73 -40.62 20.34
CA PRO A 383 -10.86 -41.42 19.85
C PRO A 383 -11.96 -41.63 20.91
N THR A 384 -11.77 -41.16 22.15
CA THR A 384 -12.73 -41.24 23.25
C THR A 384 -13.42 -39.91 23.56
N ALA A 385 -13.16 -38.86 22.78
CA ALA A 385 -13.83 -37.57 22.93
C ALA A 385 -15.36 -37.69 22.74
N PRO A 386 -16.18 -36.88 23.45
CA PRO A 386 -17.62 -36.83 23.22
C PRO A 386 -17.92 -36.59 21.73
N ALA A 387 -18.99 -37.16 21.17
CA ALA A 387 -19.37 -36.82 19.79
C ALA A 387 -19.88 -35.38 19.75
N TYR A 388 -19.34 -34.56 18.84
CA TYR A 388 -19.83 -33.20 18.58
C TYR A 388 -20.56 -33.17 17.25
N THR A 389 -21.80 -32.70 17.29
CA THR A 389 -22.60 -32.49 16.09
C THR A 389 -23.06 -31.05 16.02
N ALA A 390 -22.91 -30.45 14.85
CA ALA A 390 -23.44 -29.13 14.56
C ALA A 390 -24.21 -29.12 13.24
N PHE A 391 -25.41 -28.54 13.27
CA PHE A 391 -26.32 -28.53 12.12
C PHE A 391 -26.62 -29.94 11.58
N GLY A 392 -26.68 -30.94 12.46
CA GLY A 392 -26.91 -32.34 12.11
C GLY A 392 -25.72 -33.05 11.44
N LYS A 393 -24.55 -32.42 11.37
CA LYS A 393 -23.32 -33.04 10.84
C LYS A 393 -22.46 -33.58 12.00
N GLY A 394 -21.62 -34.58 11.73
CA GLY A 394 -20.68 -35.14 12.71
C GLY A 394 -19.21 -34.82 12.45
N GLY A 395 -18.92 -33.96 11.48
CA GLY A 395 -17.57 -33.54 11.10
C GLY A 395 -17.60 -32.50 9.98
N PHE A 396 -16.48 -31.80 9.79
CA PHE A 396 -16.32 -30.76 8.77
C PHE A 396 -14.87 -30.70 8.25
N ASP A 397 -14.70 -30.74 6.92
CA ASP A 397 -13.40 -30.60 6.27
C ASP A 397 -12.93 -29.14 6.25
N SER A 398 -11.95 -28.82 7.10
CA SER A 398 -11.38 -27.46 7.21
C SER A 398 -10.71 -26.96 5.92
N ALA A 399 -10.40 -27.82 4.95
CA ALA A 399 -9.93 -27.40 3.63
C ALA A 399 -11.04 -26.75 2.78
N THR A 400 -12.31 -26.85 3.20
CA THR A 400 -13.49 -26.34 2.48
C THR A 400 -14.12 -25.10 3.10
N LEU A 401 -13.50 -24.53 4.16
CA LEU A 401 -13.94 -23.28 4.77
C LEU A 401 -14.12 -22.17 3.72
N ASN A 402 -15.15 -21.33 3.93
CA ASN A 402 -15.48 -20.21 3.05
C ASN A 402 -15.65 -18.91 3.84
N GLN A 403 -14.58 -18.50 4.52
CA GLN A 403 -14.52 -17.27 5.30
C GLN A 403 -14.12 -16.07 4.43
N ASN A 404 -14.81 -14.95 4.54
CA ASN A 404 -14.52 -13.77 3.73
C ASN A 404 -14.42 -12.53 4.62
N GLN A 405 -13.57 -11.58 4.24
CA GLN A 405 -13.49 -10.27 4.88
C GLN A 405 -13.63 -9.14 3.86
N TYR A 406 -14.42 -8.13 4.22
CA TYR A 406 -14.64 -6.93 3.42
C TYR A 406 -14.19 -5.72 4.21
N GLU A 407 -13.39 -4.86 3.58
CA GLU A 407 -12.87 -3.64 4.19
C GLU A 407 -13.10 -2.45 3.28
N LYS A 408 -13.53 -1.31 3.87
CA LYS A 408 -13.52 -0.03 3.17
C LYS A 408 -12.88 1.02 4.04
N ASN A 409 -12.03 1.83 3.42
CA ASN A 409 -11.33 2.89 4.11
C ASN A 409 -11.38 4.16 3.26
N ALA A 410 -11.61 5.31 3.89
CA ALA A 410 -11.57 6.61 3.24
C ALA A 410 -10.99 7.65 4.19
N TYR A 411 -10.15 8.54 3.66
CA TYR A 411 -9.68 9.71 4.38
C TYR A 411 -9.74 10.95 3.51
N ASN A 412 -10.08 12.08 4.11
CA ASN A 412 -10.16 13.37 3.46
C ASN A 412 -9.52 14.43 4.34
N VAL A 413 -8.75 15.31 3.74
CA VAL A 413 -8.01 16.37 4.43
C VAL A 413 -8.15 17.67 3.63
N ILE A 414 -8.41 18.76 4.34
CA ILE A 414 -8.27 20.13 3.83
C ILE A 414 -7.33 20.85 4.78
N ALA A 415 -6.22 21.37 4.27
CA ALA A 415 -5.22 22.06 5.05
C ALA A 415 -4.92 23.45 4.49
N TRP A 416 -4.97 24.44 5.36
CA TRP A 416 -4.50 25.79 5.12
C TRP A 416 -3.06 25.90 5.63
N GLN A 417 -2.17 26.45 4.82
CA GLN A 417 -0.78 26.68 5.20
C GLN A 417 -0.37 28.11 4.90
N LYS A 418 0.39 28.71 5.82
CA LYS A 418 0.91 30.07 5.70
C LYS A 418 2.36 30.17 6.14
N SER A 419 3.14 30.94 5.40
CA SER A 419 4.55 31.24 5.68
C SER A 419 4.81 32.73 5.46
N GLU A 420 4.91 33.50 6.54
CA GLU A 420 5.08 34.95 6.50
C GLU A 420 6.15 35.41 7.50
N GLY A 421 7.27 35.91 6.99
CA GLY A 421 8.39 36.36 7.81
C GLY A 421 8.92 35.26 8.75
N ASN A 422 8.77 35.50 10.05
CA ASN A 422 9.20 34.61 11.13
C ASN A 422 8.12 33.61 11.57
N PHE A 423 6.92 33.64 10.97
CA PHE A 423 5.79 32.80 11.33
C PHE A 423 5.46 31.80 10.22
N ASP A 424 5.27 30.54 10.62
CA ASP A 424 4.81 29.46 9.76
C ASP A 424 3.67 28.72 10.47
N ALA A 425 2.61 28.37 9.73
CA ALA A 425 1.43 27.72 10.26
C ALA A 425 0.86 26.68 9.29
N GLN A 426 0.32 25.61 9.85
CA GLN A 426 -0.50 24.63 9.18
C GLN A 426 -1.75 24.38 10.03
N LEU A 427 -2.94 24.53 9.45
CA LEU A 427 -4.21 24.19 10.07
C LEU A 427 -4.96 23.24 9.15
N SER A 428 -5.35 22.06 9.65
CA SER A 428 -6.01 21.04 8.87
C SER A 428 -7.29 20.55 9.52
N TYR A 429 -8.34 20.41 8.72
CA TYR A 429 -9.49 19.58 9.03
C TYR A 429 -9.32 18.23 8.32
N TYR A 430 -9.61 17.15 9.02
CA TYR A 430 -9.53 15.80 8.49
C TYR A 430 -10.74 14.96 8.90
N SER A 431 -11.13 14.06 8.02
CA SER A 431 -12.19 13.09 8.23
C SER A 431 -11.72 11.72 7.80
N ARG A 432 -12.12 10.68 8.53
CA ARG A 432 -11.75 9.29 8.27
C ARG A 432 -12.95 8.39 8.48
N TYR A 433 -13.22 7.53 7.52
CA TYR A 433 -14.21 6.45 7.60
C TYR A 433 -13.51 5.12 7.37
N SER A 434 -13.86 4.13 8.18
CA SER A 434 -13.30 2.78 8.09
C SER A 434 -14.36 1.77 8.52
N ASP A 435 -14.57 0.72 7.73
CA ASP A 435 -15.37 -0.45 8.11
C ASP A 435 -14.66 -1.76 7.76
N LEU A 436 -14.91 -2.75 8.60
CA LEU A 436 -14.48 -4.13 8.45
C LEU A 436 -15.68 -5.03 8.71
N HIS A 437 -15.90 -5.98 7.82
CA HIS A 437 -16.91 -7.03 7.95
C HIS A 437 -16.29 -8.40 7.68
N PHE A 438 -16.07 -9.17 8.73
CA PHE A 438 -15.68 -10.57 8.67
C PHE A 438 -16.93 -11.44 8.65
N VAL A 439 -17.01 -12.33 7.66
CA VAL A 439 -18.11 -13.26 7.42
C VAL A 439 -17.58 -14.69 7.60
N PRO A 440 -18.05 -15.43 8.62
CA PRO A 440 -17.59 -16.78 8.90
C PRO A 440 -18.22 -17.82 7.96
N ASP A 441 -17.65 -19.02 7.92
CA ASP A 441 -18.37 -20.22 7.54
C ASP A 441 -19.14 -20.73 8.76
N ALA A 442 -20.43 -20.41 8.87
CA ALA A 442 -21.21 -20.69 10.07
C ALA A 442 -21.17 -22.15 10.54
N VAL A 443 -21.02 -23.11 9.61
CA VAL A 443 -20.94 -24.53 9.96
C VAL A 443 -19.50 -24.89 10.31
N GLY A 444 -18.55 -24.58 9.42
CA GLY A 444 -17.15 -24.96 9.60
C GLY A 444 -16.51 -24.30 10.81
N ASP A 445 -16.75 -23.01 11.01
CA ASP A 445 -16.28 -22.30 12.19
C ASP A 445 -16.89 -22.87 13.46
N LEU A 446 -18.20 -23.16 13.49
CA LEU A 446 -18.78 -23.77 14.69
C LEU A 446 -18.13 -25.12 15.05
N PHE A 447 -17.74 -25.93 14.05
CA PHE A 447 -17.00 -27.17 14.25
C PHE A 447 -15.56 -27.01 14.73
N ILE A 448 -14.83 -26.08 14.12
CA ILE A 448 -13.39 -25.93 14.36
C ILE A 448 -13.14 -25.12 15.63
N ASN A 449 -13.99 -24.14 15.87
CA ASN A 449 -13.75 -23.04 16.77
C ASN A 449 -14.76 -22.98 17.94
N ASN A 450 -15.74 -23.89 17.98
CA ASN A 450 -16.86 -23.92 18.94
C ASN A 450 -17.80 -22.70 18.88
N VAL A 451 -17.54 -21.76 17.99
CA VAL A 451 -18.34 -20.57 17.74
C VAL A 451 -18.03 -20.05 16.33
N ALA A 452 -19.07 -19.61 15.61
CA ALA A 452 -18.92 -18.89 14.35
C ALA A 452 -19.37 -17.45 14.55
N SER A 453 -18.50 -16.46 14.29
CA SER A 453 -18.82 -15.05 14.56
C SER A 453 -18.80 -14.20 13.30
N ASP A 454 -19.94 -13.64 12.93
CA ASP A 454 -20.05 -12.54 11.96
C ASP A 454 -19.72 -11.23 12.69
N VAL A 455 -18.60 -10.61 12.30
CA VAL A 455 -17.99 -9.49 13.00
C VAL A 455 -17.99 -8.26 12.12
N TYR A 456 -18.71 -7.23 12.56
CA TYR A 456 -18.73 -5.91 11.95
C TYR A 456 -18.13 -4.87 12.89
N ARG A 457 -17.21 -4.07 12.35
CA ARG A 457 -16.57 -2.94 13.01
C ARG A 457 -16.63 -1.75 12.07
N SER A 458 -17.04 -0.59 12.57
CA SER A 458 -16.92 0.65 11.81
C SER A 458 -16.55 1.83 12.69
N SER A 459 -15.87 2.78 12.08
CA SER A 459 -15.50 4.03 12.71
C SER A 459 -15.60 5.20 11.75
N PHE A 460 -16.15 6.31 12.26
CA PHE A 460 -16.18 7.59 11.57
C PHE A 460 -15.62 8.69 12.49
N LEU A 461 -14.55 9.33 12.07
CA LEU A 461 -13.84 10.34 12.83
C LEU A 461 -13.82 11.68 12.07
N ASN A 462 -13.99 12.76 12.81
CA ASN A 462 -13.73 14.12 12.32
C ASN A 462 -12.83 14.87 13.29
N GLY A 463 -11.82 15.54 12.76
CA GLY A 463 -10.82 16.22 13.57
C GLY A 463 -10.26 17.48 12.95
N VAL A 464 -9.64 18.28 13.82
CA VAL A 464 -8.87 19.47 13.45
C VAL A 464 -7.51 19.38 14.14
N SER A 465 -6.46 19.77 13.44
CA SER A 465 -5.13 19.93 14.00
C SER A 465 -4.46 21.19 13.50
N GLY A 466 -3.62 21.80 14.33
CA GLY A 466 -2.84 22.97 13.98
C GLY A 466 -1.41 22.86 14.49
N ASP A 467 -0.44 23.18 13.64
CA ASP A 467 0.99 23.25 13.96
C ASP A 467 1.51 24.64 13.61
N PHE A 468 2.15 25.30 14.57
CA PHE A 468 2.62 26.68 14.46
C PHE A 468 4.09 26.77 14.84
N SER A 469 4.85 27.59 14.12
CA SER A 469 6.25 27.89 14.40
C SER A 469 6.48 29.40 14.34
N TYR A 470 7.21 29.90 15.33
CA TYR A 470 7.63 31.30 15.39
C TYR A 470 9.12 31.41 15.73
N ARG A 471 9.88 32.02 14.84
CA ARG A 471 11.30 32.32 15.06
C ARG A 471 11.41 33.57 15.93
N LEU A 472 11.67 33.39 17.23
CA LEU A 472 11.83 34.51 18.18
C LEU A 472 13.11 35.31 17.89
N ASN A 473 14.21 34.61 17.60
CA ASN A 473 15.51 35.17 17.22
C ASN A 473 16.36 34.10 16.51
N GLU A 474 17.65 34.35 16.30
CA GLU A 474 18.54 33.39 15.63
C GLU A 474 18.78 32.09 16.42
N ALA A 475 18.61 32.14 17.75
CA ALA A 475 18.84 31.02 18.64
C ALA A 475 17.57 30.22 18.97
N HIS A 476 16.40 30.87 19.02
CA HIS A 476 15.15 30.25 19.47
C HIS A 476 14.09 30.18 18.37
N THR A 477 13.55 28.99 18.16
CA THR A 477 12.35 28.76 17.35
C THR A 477 11.32 28.01 18.19
N VAL A 478 10.27 28.73 18.59
CA VAL A 478 9.19 28.20 19.42
C VAL A 478 8.13 27.59 18.51
N ARG A 479 7.62 26.42 18.92
CA ARG A 479 6.53 25.73 18.24
C ARG A 479 5.45 25.37 19.23
N ALA A 480 4.22 25.45 18.74
CA ALA A 480 3.07 24.99 19.48
C ALA A 480 2.09 24.37 18.50
N GLY A 481 1.26 23.47 19.01
CA GLY A 481 0.22 22.88 18.19
C GLY A 481 -0.80 22.13 19.02
N PHE A 482 -1.85 21.70 18.35
CA PHE A 482 -2.94 20.97 18.95
C PHE A 482 -3.56 20.01 17.94
N TYR A 483 -4.27 19.02 18.45
CA TYR A 483 -5.23 18.23 17.69
C TYR A 483 -6.44 17.94 18.57
N THR A 484 -7.60 17.84 17.94
CA THR A 484 -8.82 17.36 18.58
C THR A 484 -9.66 16.63 17.55
N HIS A 485 -10.25 15.51 17.95
CA HIS A 485 -11.18 14.78 17.11
C HIS A 485 -12.24 14.07 17.94
N GLY A 486 -13.41 13.90 17.32
CA GLY A 486 -14.49 13.06 17.80
C GLY A 486 -14.63 11.84 16.90
N GLU A 487 -14.78 10.66 17.50
CA GLU A 487 -14.88 9.38 16.82
C GLU A 487 -16.17 8.65 17.21
N GLN A 488 -16.97 8.29 16.21
CA GLN A 488 -18.11 7.39 16.37
C GLN A 488 -17.70 5.98 15.95
N THR A 489 -17.71 5.06 16.90
CA THR A 489 -17.43 3.63 16.67
C THR A 489 -18.71 2.81 16.78
N GLN A 490 -18.83 1.79 15.92
CA GLN A 490 -19.85 0.75 16.03
C GLN A 490 -19.18 -0.63 15.97
N ILE A 491 -19.58 -1.48 16.91
CA ILE A 491 -19.16 -2.87 17.09
C ILE A 491 -20.43 -3.70 17.05
N ALA A 492 -20.51 -4.69 16.15
CA ALA A 492 -21.59 -5.66 16.13
C ALA A 492 -21.01 -7.05 15.85
N ASN A 493 -21.23 -7.98 16.76
CA ASN A 493 -20.91 -9.40 16.61
C ASN A 493 -22.20 -10.20 16.64
N VAL A 494 -22.35 -11.13 15.71
CA VAL A 494 -23.36 -12.19 15.77
C VAL A 494 -22.63 -13.51 15.85
N SER A 495 -22.62 -14.09 17.05
CA SER A 495 -21.92 -15.33 17.34
C SER A 495 -22.90 -16.49 17.39
N THR A 496 -22.78 -17.43 16.46
CA THR A 496 -23.48 -18.70 16.48
C THR A 496 -22.77 -19.68 17.41
N VAL A 497 -23.48 -20.20 18.41
CA VAL A 497 -22.99 -21.13 19.43
C VAL A 497 -23.99 -22.26 19.64
N GLN A 498 -23.61 -23.29 20.41
CA GLN A 498 -24.54 -24.30 20.92
C GLN A 498 -24.66 -24.22 22.45
N PRO A 499 -25.81 -24.60 23.03
CA PRO A 499 -25.93 -24.74 24.48
C PRO A 499 -25.21 -26.00 24.96
N LEU A 500 -24.66 -25.93 26.17
CA LEU A 500 -24.07 -27.08 26.87
C LEU A 500 -25.15 -27.82 27.68
N ASP A 501 -25.01 -29.13 27.84
CA ASP A 501 -25.87 -29.94 28.71
C ASP A 501 -25.65 -29.52 30.17
N PRO A 502 -26.67 -28.94 30.84
CA PRO A 502 -26.53 -28.49 32.22
C PRO A 502 -26.35 -29.64 33.22
N ASN A 503 -26.57 -30.88 32.81
CA ASN A 503 -26.42 -32.07 33.65
C ASN A 503 -25.07 -32.77 33.47
N ASP A 504 -24.26 -32.34 32.51
CA ASP A 504 -22.90 -32.87 32.35
C ASP A 504 -22.00 -32.25 33.43
N PRO A 505 -21.52 -33.02 34.41
CA PRO A 505 -20.67 -32.51 35.48
C PRO A 505 -19.31 -31.99 34.97
N ASN A 506 -18.92 -32.35 33.74
CA ASN A 506 -17.69 -31.85 33.11
C ASN A 506 -17.95 -30.60 32.25
N GLY A 507 -19.20 -30.30 31.90
CA GLY A 507 -19.55 -29.17 31.03
C GLY A 507 -19.00 -29.29 29.60
N LEU A 508 -18.79 -30.51 29.10
CA LEU A 508 -18.15 -30.81 27.81
C LEU A 508 -19.13 -31.38 26.76
N THR A 509 -20.40 -31.51 27.10
CA THR A 509 -21.42 -32.03 26.19
C THR A 509 -22.21 -30.88 25.57
N ALA A 510 -22.06 -30.63 24.27
CA ALA A 510 -22.87 -29.68 23.54
C ALA A 510 -24.15 -30.32 22.98
N ILE A 511 -25.25 -29.57 22.98
CA ILE A 511 -26.53 -29.99 22.39
C ILE A 511 -26.62 -29.36 21.00
N ASP A 512 -26.90 -30.17 19.96
CA ASP A 512 -27.01 -29.70 18.57
C ASP A 512 -28.29 -28.88 18.31
N THR A 513 -28.29 -27.66 18.86
CA THR A 513 -29.28 -26.63 18.64
C THR A 513 -28.56 -25.28 18.50
N PRO A 514 -27.86 -25.04 17.37
CA PRO A 514 -27.15 -23.79 17.16
C PRO A 514 -28.08 -22.57 17.26
N PHE A 515 -27.64 -21.52 17.94
CA PHE A 515 -28.37 -20.26 18.07
C PHE A 515 -27.42 -19.06 18.09
N ASN A 516 -27.95 -17.86 17.82
CA ASN A 516 -27.16 -16.64 17.73
C ASN A 516 -27.20 -15.83 19.02
N ILE A 517 -26.03 -15.40 19.48
CA ILE A 517 -25.83 -14.36 20.49
C ILE A 517 -25.42 -13.07 19.78
N VAL A 518 -26.04 -11.96 20.15
CA VAL A 518 -25.78 -10.65 19.55
C VAL A 518 -25.10 -9.75 20.56
N ASP A 519 -23.87 -9.33 20.26
CA ASP A 519 -23.15 -8.30 21.02
C ASP A 519 -23.03 -7.02 20.18
N LYS A 520 -23.55 -5.91 20.68
CA LYS A 520 -23.52 -4.61 20.00
C LYS A 520 -23.06 -3.51 20.94
N SER A 521 -22.17 -2.66 20.45
CA SER A 521 -21.76 -1.43 21.12
C SER A 521 -21.67 -0.28 20.13
N ARG A 522 -22.06 0.90 20.58
CA ARG A 522 -21.86 2.16 19.86
C ARG A 522 -21.34 3.18 20.86
N LEU A 523 -20.20 3.78 20.55
CA LEU A 523 -19.61 4.82 21.38
C LEU A 523 -19.28 6.03 20.51
N PHE A 524 -19.49 7.23 21.07
CA PHE A 524 -18.89 8.45 20.55
C PHE A 524 -17.91 8.96 21.59
N GLY A 525 -16.63 9.06 21.23
CA GLY A 525 -15.59 9.50 22.13
C GLY A 525 -14.75 10.63 21.55
N TRP A 526 -13.97 11.26 22.42
CA TRP A 526 -13.13 12.41 22.11
C TRP A 526 -11.67 12.14 22.42
N GLN A 527 -10.80 12.75 21.62
CA GLN A 527 -9.38 12.82 21.89
C GLN A 527 -8.89 14.24 21.69
N LEU A 528 -8.06 14.71 22.60
CA LEU A 528 -7.51 16.05 22.58
C LEU A 528 -6.03 15.99 22.95
N GLY A 529 -5.22 16.82 22.31
CA GLY A 529 -3.90 17.10 22.84
C GLY A 529 -3.31 18.38 22.30
N ALA A 530 -2.37 18.91 23.05
CA ALA A 530 -1.67 20.15 22.76
C ALA A 530 -0.21 20.03 23.17
N TYR A 531 0.66 20.75 22.49
CA TYR A 531 2.07 20.79 22.81
C TYR A 531 2.64 22.20 22.66
N ALA A 532 3.72 22.45 23.40
CA ALA A 532 4.61 23.57 23.19
C ALA A 532 6.05 23.07 23.31
N GLN A 533 6.94 23.54 22.44
CA GLN A 533 8.35 23.20 22.44
C GLN A 533 9.21 24.36 21.93
N ASP A 534 10.48 24.39 22.29
CA ASP A 534 11.46 25.35 21.82
C ASP A 534 12.69 24.63 21.28
N GLU A 535 13.11 25.00 20.06
CA GLU A 535 14.42 24.63 19.53
C GLU A 535 15.40 25.76 19.84
N TRP A 536 16.31 25.49 20.78
CA TRP A 536 17.34 26.42 21.23
C TRP A 536 18.71 26.01 20.70
N ARG A 537 19.24 26.82 19.79
CA ARG A 537 20.63 26.75 19.32
C ARG A 537 21.56 27.40 20.34
N LEU A 538 22.06 26.59 21.27
CA LEU A 538 23.03 26.98 22.30
C LEU A 538 24.33 27.48 21.66
N THR A 539 24.79 26.79 20.60
CA THR A 539 25.90 27.21 19.73
C THR A 539 25.53 26.89 18.28
N ARG A 540 26.47 27.08 17.32
CA ARG A 540 26.25 26.67 15.93
C ARG A 540 26.24 25.14 15.77
N GLU A 541 26.89 24.43 16.69
CA GLU A 541 27.07 22.99 16.70
C GLU A 541 26.13 22.28 17.68
N LEU A 542 25.63 22.98 18.71
CA LEU A 542 24.83 22.40 19.78
C LEU A 542 23.41 22.96 19.78
N THR A 543 22.41 22.08 19.66
CA THR A 543 20.98 22.43 19.68
C THR A 543 20.25 21.60 20.73
N LEU A 544 19.55 22.27 21.63
CA LEU A 544 18.63 21.67 22.61
C LEU A 544 17.20 21.84 22.10
N ASN A 545 16.43 20.76 22.06
CA ASN A 545 15.00 20.78 21.80
C ASN A 545 14.28 20.28 23.05
N TYR A 546 13.40 21.08 23.63
CA TYR A 546 12.65 20.71 24.83
C TYR A 546 11.20 21.15 24.69
N GLY A 547 10.30 20.35 25.25
CA GLY A 547 8.87 20.61 25.13
C GLY A 547 8.03 19.86 26.14
N LEU A 548 6.79 20.31 26.25
CA LEU A 548 5.76 19.70 27.06
C LEU A 548 4.54 19.41 26.18
N ARG A 549 3.96 18.24 26.37
CA ARG A 549 2.73 17.82 25.70
C ARG A 549 1.69 17.44 26.75
N PHE A 550 0.43 17.71 26.44
CA PHE A 550 -0.73 17.20 27.17
C PHE A 550 -1.64 16.42 26.21
N ASP A 551 -2.11 15.26 26.63
CA ASP A 551 -3.09 14.44 25.91
C ASP A 551 -4.21 14.03 26.87
N GLN A 552 -5.46 14.01 26.37
CA GLN A 552 -6.68 13.61 27.09
C GLN A 552 -7.56 12.77 26.16
N ILE A 553 -8.10 11.68 26.69
CA ILE A 553 -9.08 10.83 26.00
C ILE A 553 -10.39 10.77 26.80
N TYR A 554 -11.52 10.76 26.11
CA TYR A 554 -12.84 10.46 26.66
C TYR A 554 -13.46 9.38 25.77
N GLN A 555 -13.08 8.13 26.00
CA GLN A 555 -13.51 6.97 25.21
C GLN A 555 -14.09 5.91 26.16
N TYR A 556 -13.83 4.62 25.91
CA TYR A 556 -14.17 3.55 26.87
C TYR A 556 -13.45 3.74 28.22
N THR A 557 -12.35 4.49 28.22
CA THR A 557 -11.66 5.01 29.41
C THR A 557 -11.51 6.53 29.34
N ASP A 558 -11.52 7.19 30.50
CA ASP A 558 -11.17 8.60 30.67
C ASP A 558 -9.76 8.69 31.30
N ALA A 559 -8.81 9.25 30.56
CA ALA A 559 -7.42 9.31 30.98
C ALA A 559 -6.68 10.48 30.33
N ASN A 560 -5.65 10.99 31.02
CA ASN A 560 -4.80 12.05 30.51
C ASN A 560 -3.34 11.95 30.97
N GLN A 561 -2.46 12.73 30.34
CA GLN A 561 -1.06 12.81 30.74
C GLN A 561 -0.40 14.13 30.34
N PHE A 562 0.48 14.64 31.21
CA PHE A 562 1.57 15.54 30.81
C PHE A 562 2.83 14.75 30.46
N SER A 563 3.37 15.02 29.29
CA SER A 563 4.44 14.24 28.65
C SER A 563 5.62 15.16 28.33
N PRO A 564 6.57 15.37 29.26
CA PRO A 564 7.77 16.17 29.04
C PRO A 564 8.75 15.46 28.08
N ARG A 565 9.48 16.26 27.29
CA ARG A 565 10.46 15.76 26.31
C ARG A 565 11.65 16.69 26.21
N ALA A 566 12.83 16.09 26.01
CA ALA A 566 14.06 16.84 25.77
C ALA A 566 15.01 16.02 24.91
N SER A 567 15.67 16.65 23.95
CA SER A 567 16.74 16.07 23.16
C SER A 567 17.85 17.08 22.91
N LEU A 568 19.08 16.59 22.85
CA LEU A 568 20.27 17.37 22.56
C LEU A 568 20.89 16.83 21.29
N THR A 569 21.13 17.70 20.32
CA THR A 569 21.83 17.38 19.07
C THR A 569 23.16 18.14 19.03
N TYR A 570 24.26 17.42 18.82
CA TYR A 570 25.59 17.97 18.73
C TYR A 570 26.24 17.62 17.39
N LYS A 571 26.76 18.63 16.69
CA LYS A 571 27.44 18.53 15.41
C LYS A 571 28.92 18.92 15.58
N PRO A 572 29.76 18.05 16.19
CA PRO A 572 31.17 18.38 16.47
C PRO A 572 31.97 18.68 15.21
N TRP A 573 31.60 18.04 14.10
CA TRP A 573 32.22 18.18 12.79
C TRP A 573 31.13 18.26 11.72
N TRP A 574 31.46 18.75 10.52
CA TRP A 574 30.50 18.84 9.41
C TRP A 574 29.89 17.49 8.99
N SER A 575 30.63 16.41 9.23
CA SER A 575 30.28 15.04 8.83
C SER A 575 29.47 14.27 9.87
N THR A 576 29.30 14.81 11.08
CA THR A 576 28.94 14.00 12.25
C THR A 576 27.84 14.66 13.04
N VAL A 577 26.78 13.92 13.32
CA VAL A 577 25.67 14.33 14.16
C VAL A 577 25.55 13.31 15.27
N LEU A 578 25.62 13.78 16.52
CA LEU A 578 25.32 13.01 17.72
C LEU A 578 24.00 13.50 18.29
N HIS A 579 23.20 12.60 18.83
CA HIS A 579 22.00 12.96 19.58
C HIS A 579 21.80 12.08 20.80
N VAL A 580 21.14 12.65 21.81
CA VAL A 580 20.62 11.96 22.98
C VAL A 580 19.30 12.60 23.36
N GLY A 581 18.33 11.82 23.81
CA GLY A 581 17.06 12.36 24.23
C GLY A 581 16.24 11.46 25.14
N TYR A 582 15.23 12.08 25.73
CA TYR A 582 14.23 11.50 26.59
C TYR A 582 12.85 11.97 26.15
N MET A 583 11.88 11.06 26.14
CA MET A 583 10.47 11.42 26.02
C MET A 583 9.61 10.57 26.95
N ARG A 584 8.60 11.22 27.55
CA ARG A 584 7.45 10.53 28.12
C ARG A 584 6.37 10.36 27.04
N THR A 585 5.81 9.17 26.89
CA THR A 585 4.77 8.84 25.91
C THR A 585 3.44 8.54 26.58
N PHE A 586 2.35 8.84 25.87
CA PHE A 586 0.97 8.51 26.23
C PHE A 586 0.29 8.00 24.97
N GLN A 587 -0.13 6.74 25.00
CA GLN A 587 -0.68 6.06 23.84
C GLN A 587 -2.03 5.45 24.17
N PRO A 588 -3.13 6.03 23.69
CA PRO A 588 -4.45 5.43 23.87
C PRO A 588 -4.62 4.17 22.99
N PRO A 589 -5.42 3.19 23.43
CA PRO A 589 -5.91 2.17 22.51
C PRO A 589 -6.75 2.80 21.40
N PRO A 590 -6.79 2.22 20.19
CA PRO A 590 -7.77 2.65 19.20
C PRO A 590 -9.18 2.42 19.79
N GLN A 591 -10.09 3.41 19.66
CA GLN A 591 -11.40 3.35 20.33
C GLN A 591 -12.17 2.07 19.99
N VAL A 592 -12.05 1.59 18.74
CA VAL A 592 -12.69 0.34 18.28
C VAL A 592 -12.18 -0.92 18.95
N LEU A 593 -10.95 -0.91 19.47
CA LEU A 593 -10.36 -2.02 20.24
C LEU A 593 -10.41 -1.78 21.76
N GLY A 594 -10.66 -0.54 22.21
CA GLY A 594 -10.65 -0.15 23.62
C GLY A 594 -11.81 -0.69 24.48
N ARG A 595 -12.67 -1.56 23.94
CA ARG A 595 -13.78 -2.18 24.68
C ARG A 595 -13.37 -3.56 25.18
N THR A 596 -13.50 -3.80 26.48
CA THR A 596 -13.40 -5.14 27.09
C THR A 596 -14.46 -6.08 26.54
N THR A 597 -14.09 -7.31 26.17
CA THR A 597 -15.00 -8.31 25.61
C THR A 597 -16.02 -8.77 26.67
N PRO A 598 -17.34 -8.72 26.41
CA PRO A 598 -18.34 -9.27 27.33
C PRO A 598 -18.34 -10.81 27.26
N THR A 599 -18.16 -11.48 28.39
CA THR A 599 -18.05 -12.96 28.45
C THR A 599 -19.25 -13.64 29.11
N ASP A 600 -19.98 -12.91 29.94
CA ASP A 600 -21.20 -13.36 30.63
C ASP A 600 -22.30 -13.80 29.66
N ILE A 601 -22.35 -13.20 28.46
CA ILE A 601 -23.29 -13.53 27.39
C ILE A 601 -23.11 -14.94 26.83
N PHE A 602 -21.93 -15.56 27.03
CA PHE A 602 -21.60 -16.90 26.52
C PHE A 602 -21.73 -18.01 27.58
N ASN A 603 -22.16 -17.68 28.81
CA ASN A 603 -22.32 -18.66 29.87
C ASN A 603 -23.28 -19.80 29.47
N GLY A 604 -22.85 -21.05 29.71
CA GLY A 604 -23.63 -22.25 29.37
C GLY A 604 -23.68 -22.57 27.87
N THR A 605 -22.75 -22.01 27.09
CA THR A 605 -22.65 -22.27 25.64
C THR A 605 -21.26 -22.77 25.27
N THR A 606 -21.09 -23.22 24.04
CA THR A 606 -19.81 -23.67 23.48
C THR A 606 -18.74 -22.57 23.41
N ALA A 607 -19.10 -21.29 23.58
CA ALA A 607 -18.16 -20.18 23.67
C ALA A 607 -17.88 -19.72 25.12
N ALA A 608 -18.30 -20.48 26.12
CA ALA A 608 -18.07 -20.15 27.52
C ALA A 608 -16.57 -20.11 27.86
N VAL A 609 -16.18 -19.19 28.75
CA VAL A 609 -14.81 -19.08 29.25
C VAL A 609 -14.49 -20.19 30.26
N PRO A 610 -13.22 -20.64 30.36
CA PRO A 610 -12.82 -21.68 31.30
C PRO A 610 -13.12 -21.33 32.76
N THR A 611 -13.38 -22.36 33.57
CA THR A 611 -13.57 -22.21 35.03
C THR A 611 -12.23 -22.18 35.75
N VAL A 612 -12.06 -21.25 36.69
CA VAL A 612 -10.81 -21.08 37.42
C VAL A 612 -10.66 -22.13 38.53
N THR A 613 -9.50 -22.79 38.60
CA THR A 613 -9.18 -23.79 39.64
C THR A 613 -8.81 -23.12 40.98
N PRO A 614 -8.85 -23.83 42.12
CA PRO A 614 -8.38 -23.30 43.40
C PRO A 614 -6.94 -22.79 43.37
N ASP A 615 -6.03 -23.48 42.67
CA ASP A 615 -4.62 -23.09 42.59
C ASP A 615 -4.42 -21.85 41.73
N GLN A 616 -5.14 -21.75 40.60
CA GLN A 616 -5.14 -20.55 39.75
C GLN A 616 -5.72 -19.34 40.50
N ALA A 617 -6.84 -19.50 41.20
CA ALA A 617 -7.47 -18.43 41.99
C ALA A 617 -6.59 -17.93 43.15
N ALA A 618 -5.66 -18.76 43.65
CA ALA A 618 -4.70 -18.35 44.68
C ALA A 618 -3.63 -17.37 44.16
N VAL A 619 -3.36 -17.39 42.85
CA VAL A 619 -2.33 -16.56 42.19
C VAL A 619 -2.95 -15.39 41.42
N LEU A 620 -4.09 -15.61 40.77
CA LEU A 620 -4.78 -14.63 39.95
C LEU A 620 -5.62 -13.66 40.80
N PRO A 621 -5.24 -12.37 40.89
CA PRO A 621 -5.99 -11.41 41.68
C PRO A 621 -7.44 -11.30 41.18
N GLY A 622 -8.42 -11.24 42.08
CA GLY A 622 -9.83 -10.98 41.75
C GLY A 622 -10.61 -12.15 41.12
N GLN A 623 -9.97 -13.29 40.86
CA GLN A 623 -10.64 -14.50 40.38
C GLN A 623 -11.17 -15.36 41.54
N VAL A 624 -12.22 -16.15 41.28
CA VAL A 624 -12.87 -17.01 42.28
C VAL A 624 -12.86 -18.45 41.81
N ALA A 625 -12.36 -19.36 42.65
CA ALA A 625 -12.33 -20.79 42.35
C ALA A 625 -13.73 -21.35 42.06
N GLY A 626 -13.86 -22.15 41.00
CA GLY A 626 -15.14 -22.73 40.58
C GLY A 626 -16.09 -21.75 39.89
N GLN A 627 -15.61 -20.56 39.48
CA GLN A 627 -16.36 -19.62 38.65
C GLN A 627 -15.66 -19.43 37.29
N PRO A 628 -16.41 -19.08 36.22
CA PRO A 628 -15.82 -18.74 34.93
C PRO A 628 -14.84 -17.55 35.06
N LEU A 629 -13.70 -17.62 34.37
CA LEU A 629 -12.69 -16.57 34.33
C LEU A 629 -13.33 -15.21 33.97
N GLN A 630 -13.03 -14.17 34.74
CA GLN A 630 -13.61 -12.83 34.52
C GLN A 630 -12.56 -11.85 34.04
N ASN A 631 -12.96 -10.87 33.23
CA ASN A 631 -12.11 -9.73 32.92
C ASN A 631 -11.98 -8.82 34.15
N ILE A 632 -10.75 -8.42 34.47
CA ILE A 632 -10.47 -7.41 35.50
C ILE A 632 -9.88 -6.20 34.82
N GLY A 633 -10.30 -5.01 35.26
CA GLY A 633 -9.82 -3.75 34.69
C GLY A 633 -10.42 -3.41 33.33
N ALA A 634 -10.22 -2.16 32.93
CA ALA A 634 -10.49 -1.68 31.57
C ALA A 634 -9.16 -1.54 30.83
N ILE A 635 -9.20 -1.62 29.50
CA ILE A 635 -8.01 -1.40 28.67
C ILE A 635 -7.54 0.05 28.87
N GLN A 636 -6.32 0.24 29.36
CA GLN A 636 -5.76 1.56 29.67
C GLN A 636 -4.84 2.07 28.56
N PRO A 637 -4.66 3.39 28.42
CA PRO A 637 -3.59 3.96 27.63
C PRO A 637 -2.21 3.60 28.18
N GLU A 638 -1.31 3.19 27.31
CA GLU A 638 0.08 2.93 27.66
C GLU A 638 0.81 4.22 28.02
N ARG A 639 1.67 4.12 29.05
CA ARG A 639 2.53 5.22 29.51
C ARG A 639 3.97 4.75 29.61
N ALA A 640 4.87 5.35 28.85
CA ALA A 640 6.27 4.93 28.86
C ALA A 640 7.29 6.07 28.99
N ASP A 641 8.43 5.74 29.59
CA ASP A 641 9.66 6.52 29.54
C ASP A 641 10.56 5.95 28.46
N VAL A 642 10.96 6.76 27.48
CA VAL A 642 11.83 6.35 26.36
C VAL A 642 13.11 7.18 26.37
N TYR A 643 14.23 6.49 26.31
CA TYR A 643 15.58 7.04 26.22
C TYR A 643 16.22 6.57 24.92
N ASP A 644 16.89 7.47 24.22
CA ASP A 644 17.52 7.17 22.93
C ASP A 644 18.83 7.96 22.79
N ALA A 645 19.85 7.33 22.23
CA ALA A 645 21.09 7.98 21.87
C ALA A 645 21.61 7.40 20.56
N GLY A 646 22.09 8.25 19.66
CA GLY A 646 22.55 7.80 18.36
C GLY A 646 23.49 8.76 17.66
N PHE A 647 24.01 8.31 16.53
CA PHE A 647 24.91 9.07 15.70
C PHE A 647 24.64 8.86 14.20
N THR A 648 25.09 9.82 13.40
CA THR A 648 25.23 9.69 11.95
C THR A 648 26.56 10.30 11.55
N GLN A 649 27.33 9.59 10.75
CA GLN A 649 28.68 9.91 10.31
C GLN A 649 28.78 9.72 8.79
N GLN A 650 29.10 10.80 8.08
CA GLN A 650 29.52 10.76 6.68
C GLN A 650 31.02 10.42 6.64
N LEU A 651 31.38 9.24 6.14
CA LEU A 651 32.75 8.72 6.11
C LEU A 651 33.51 9.12 4.83
N LEU A 652 32.82 9.22 3.69
CA LEU A 652 33.38 9.72 2.44
C LEU A 652 32.76 11.08 2.09
N PRO A 653 33.58 12.11 1.78
CA PRO A 653 33.05 13.44 1.47
C PRO A 653 32.33 13.47 0.12
N GLN A 654 31.31 14.33 0.01
CA GLN A 654 30.57 14.60 -1.22
C GLN A 654 31.38 15.43 -2.28
N CYS A 655 32.71 15.26 -2.29
CA CYS A 655 33.77 15.98 -3.01
C CYS A 655 33.87 17.51 -2.84
N PRO A 656 35.06 18.06 -2.51
CA PRO A 656 35.33 19.51 -2.47
C PRO A 656 35.97 20.06 -3.76
N THR A 657 36.00 21.39 -3.95
CA THR A 657 37.05 22.04 -4.76
C THR A 657 37.81 23.14 -4.01
N SER A 658 39.14 22.98 -3.98
CA SER A 658 40.23 23.91 -3.66
C SER A 658 40.62 24.13 -2.19
N ALA A 659 41.94 24.18 -1.98
CA ALA A 659 42.66 24.22 -0.70
C ALA A 659 42.50 25.53 0.12
N SER A 660 41.48 26.35 -0.15
CA SER A 660 41.31 27.65 0.52
C SER A 660 39.87 27.98 0.95
N ALA A 661 38.92 27.05 0.82
CA ALA A 661 37.57 27.24 1.34
C ALA A 661 37.40 26.44 2.63
N MET A 662 37.02 27.10 3.73
CA MET A 662 36.40 26.41 4.86
C MET A 662 35.22 25.56 4.33
N PRO A 663 34.87 24.43 4.98
CA PRO A 663 33.86 23.50 4.49
C PRO A 663 32.45 24.07 4.69
N THR A 664 32.10 25.12 3.95
CA THR A 664 30.72 25.59 3.77
C THR A 664 30.21 25.07 2.44
N LYS A 665 29.43 23.98 2.50
CA LYS A 665 28.49 23.51 1.47
C LYS A 665 28.93 23.79 0.01
N ALA A 666 30.00 23.14 -0.45
CA ALA A 666 30.33 23.13 -1.88
C ALA A 666 29.29 22.29 -2.65
N PRO A 667 28.91 22.66 -3.88
CA PRO A 667 28.02 21.83 -4.70
C PRO A 667 28.70 20.50 -5.05
N VAL A 668 28.00 19.41 -4.77
CA VAL A 668 28.44 18.02 -5.00
C VAL A 668 28.56 17.78 -6.50
N ALA A 669 29.74 17.34 -6.97
CA ALA A 669 29.88 16.86 -8.35
C ALA A 669 29.07 15.56 -8.52
N ALA A 670 28.36 15.42 -9.64
CA ALA A 670 27.35 14.37 -9.88
C ALA A 670 27.83 12.89 -9.77
N ASN A 671 29.12 12.63 -9.60
CA ASN A 671 29.73 11.28 -9.60
C ASN A 671 30.56 10.95 -8.35
N CYS A 672 30.40 11.69 -7.25
CA CYS A 672 31.20 11.45 -6.04
C CYS A 672 30.64 10.32 -5.17
N PRO A 673 31.51 9.43 -4.63
CA PRO A 673 31.06 8.40 -3.71
C PRO A 673 30.63 9.02 -2.37
N SER A 674 29.50 8.58 -1.83
CA SER A 674 29.05 8.91 -0.48
C SER A 674 28.93 7.65 0.35
N LEU A 675 29.44 7.68 1.58
CA LEU A 675 29.29 6.60 2.56
C LEU A 675 28.80 7.21 3.88
N GLU A 676 27.60 6.82 4.30
CA GLU A 676 27.01 7.18 5.58
C GLU A 676 26.94 5.94 6.50
N LEU A 677 27.38 6.12 7.74
CA LEU A 677 27.22 5.18 8.84
C LEU A 677 26.33 5.84 9.89
N GLY A 678 25.35 5.12 10.43
CA GLY A 678 24.59 5.60 11.58
C GLY A 678 24.25 4.47 12.52
N GLY A 679 23.99 4.79 13.78
CA GLY A 679 23.53 3.82 14.76
C GLY A 679 22.87 4.49 15.95
N SER A 680 22.05 3.71 16.64
CA SER A 680 21.22 4.15 17.78
C SER A 680 21.15 3.05 18.82
N ILE A 681 21.02 3.45 20.08
CA ILE A 681 20.63 2.59 21.20
C ILE A 681 19.39 3.18 21.85
N TYR A 682 18.49 2.33 22.31
CA TYR A 682 17.25 2.75 22.93
C TYR A 682 16.90 1.90 24.15
N TYR A 683 16.17 2.51 25.08
CA TYR A 683 15.60 1.86 26.25
C TYR A 683 14.23 2.48 26.55
N LYS A 684 13.22 1.64 26.71
CA LYS A 684 11.84 2.00 27.03
C LYS A 684 11.36 1.20 28.23
N LYS A 685 10.69 1.89 29.15
CA LYS A 685 9.98 1.29 30.28
C LYS A 685 8.52 1.72 30.25
N ALA A 686 7.61 0.76 30.12
CA ALA A 686 6.18 1.00 29.98
C ALA A 686 5.38 0.54 31.20
N ARG A 687 4.27 1.25 31.43
CA ARG A 687 3.14 0.83 32.26
C ARG A 687 1.90 0.73 31.40
N ASP A 688 1.08 -0.27 31.70
CA ASP A 688 -0.10 -0.59 30.89
C ASP A 688 0.31 -0.79 29.41
N LEU A 689 1.40 -1.53 29.15
CA LEU A 689 1.89 -1.80 27.79
C LEU A 689 0.71 -2.32 26.97
N LEU A 690 0.37 -1.61 25.90
CA LEU A 690 -0.74 -1.97 25.03
C LEU A 690 -0.24 -2.96 24.00
N ASP A 691 -0.96 -4.05 23.85
CA ASP A 691 -0.69 -5.08 22.85
C ASP A 691 -2.01 -5.53 22.23
N ASP A 692 -1.96 -5.91 20.97
CA ASP A 692 -3.11 -6.35 20.19
C ASP A 692 -2.82 -7.76 19.68
N GLY A 693 -3.76 -8.68 19.87
CA GLY A 693 -3.64 -10.03 19.31
C GLY A 693 -4.84 -10.36 18.46
N GLN A 694 -4.68 -11.23 17.48
CA GLN A 694 -5.83 -11.94 16.95
C GLN A 694 -6.32 -12.82 18.11
N PHE A 695 -7.55 -12.66 18.59
CA PHE A 695 -8.11 -13.54 19.61
C PHE A 695 -9.51 -13.94 19.22
N GLY A 696 -9.86 -15.21 19.48
CA GLY A 696 -11.10 -15.78 19.00
C GLY A 696 -11.10 -15.99 17.48
N GLN A 697 -12.31 -16.10 16.91
CA GLN A 697 -12.50 -16.81 15.65
C GLN A 697 -12.47 -15.93 14.40
N ALA A 698 -12.75 -14.64 14.57
CA ALA A 698 -12.58 -13.68 13.51
C ALA A 698 -11.12 -13.25 13.47
N TYR A 699 -10.57 -13.07 12.26
CA TYR A 699 -9.24 -12.49 12.06
C TYR A 699 -9.28 -10.96 12.28
N THR A 700 -9.70 -10.57 13.47
CA THR A 700 -9.76 -9.18 13.93
C THR A 700 -8.97 -9.06 15.22
N LEU A 701 -8.16 -8.01 15.32
CA LEU A 701 -7.39 -7.74 16.52
C LEU A 701 -8.29 -7.38 17.71
N THR A 702 -7.86 -7.78 18.90
CA THR A 702 -8.42 -7.37 20.19
C THR A 702 -7.30 -6.88 21.10
N ALA A 703 -7.48 -5.71 21.69
CA ALA A 703 -6.47 -5.07 22.54
C ALA A 703 -6.50 -5.60 23.99
N PHE A 704 -5.35 -5.62 24.65
CA PHE A 704 -5.20 -5.88 26.08
C PHE A 704 -3.97 -5.14 26.63
N ASN A 705 -3.74 -5.21 27.95
CA ASN A 705 -2.57 -4.59 28.58
C ASN A 705 -1.77 -5.56 29.44
N TYR A 706 -0.45 -5.40 29.41
CA TYR A 706 0.44 -5.84 30.48
C TYR A 706 0.69 -4.72 31.50
N ASP A 707 0.81 -5.01 32.81
CA ASP A 707 1.10 -4.00 33.84
C ASP A 707 2.43 -3.29 33.57
N LYS A 708 3.47 -4.06 33.22
CA LYS A 708 4.79 -3.51 32.92
C LYS A 708 5.44 -4.19 31.74
N ALA A 709 6.24 -3.40 31.03
CA ALA A 709 7.14 -3.90 30.01
C ALA A 709 8.46 -3.12 29.95
N GLU A 710 9.49 -3.79 29.46
CA GLU A 710 10.80 -3.22 29.14
C GLU A 710 11.17 -3.57 27.70
N ASN A 711 11.65 -2.59 26.95
CA ASN A 711 12.04 -2.75 25.55
C ASN A 711 13.37 -2.02 25.31
N TYR A 712 14.38 -2.71 24.80
CA TYR A 712 15.70 -2.13 24.59
C TYR A 712 16.44 -2.78 23.44
N GLY A 713 17.33 -2.01 22.81
CA GLY A 713 18.05 -2.49 21.65
C GLY A 713 19.06 -1.53 21.07
N ALA A 714 19.67 -1.95 19.97
CA ALA A 714 20.63 -1.22 19.19
C ALA A 714 20.37 -1.41 17.69
N GLU A 715 20.58 -0.37 16.91
CA GLU A 715 20.43 -0.37 15.45
C GLU A 715 21.70 0.16 14.80
N LEU A 716 22.02 -0.37 13.63
CA LEU A 716 23.13 0.03 12.78
C LEU A 716 22.61 0.19 11.34
N LYS A 717 23.01 1.26 10.66
CA LYS A 717 22.72 1.50 9.24
C LYS A 717 23.99 1.89 8.48
N LEU A 718 24.07 1.43 7.24
CA LEU A 718 25.10 1.78 6.28
C LEU A 718 24.45 2.15 4.96
N ARG A 719 24.84 3.28 4.37
CA ARG A 719 24.35 3.75 3.06
C ARG A 719 25.50 4.18 2.17
N PHE A 720 25.62 3.57 1.00
CA PHE A 720 26.64 3.85 0.00
C PHE A 720 26.00 4.23 -1.33
N ARG A 721 26.53 5.27 -1.98
CA ARG A 721 26.14 5.68 -3.33
C ARG A 721 27.39 6.04 -4.13
N TRP A 722 27.46 5.62 -5.39
CA TRP A 722 28.52 6.03 -6.31
C TRP A 722 28.05 5.90 -7.77
N GLY A 723 27.88 7.03 -8.45
CA GLY A 723 27.35 7.05 -9.82
C GLY A 723 25.97 6.37 -9.92
N GLY A 724 25.88 5.32 -10.73
CA GLY A 724 24.69 4.48 -10.88
C GLY A 724 24.47 3.46 -9.76
N PHE A 725 25.47 3.22 -8.89
CA PHE A 725 25.41 2.23 -7.81
C PHE A 725 24.82 2.80 -6.51
N ALA A 726 23.94 2.03 -5.89
CA ALA A 726 23.36 2.29 -4.58
C ALA A 726 23.35 1.01 -3.75
N ALA A 727 23.80 1.08 -2.50
CA ALA A 727 23.71 -0.01 -1.56
C ALA A 727 23.35 0.51 -0.16
N ASP A 728 22.39 -0.15 0.49
CA ASP A 728 21.95 0.12 1.85
C ASP A 728 21.90 -1.19 2.64
N THR A 729 22.28 -1.14 3.92
CA THR A 729 21.99 -2.24 4.83
C THR A 729 21.75 -1.72 6.23
N SER A 730 20.85 -2.37 6.95
CA SER A 730 20.60 -2.15 8.36
C SER A 730 20.50 -3.43 9.14
N TRP A 731 20.92 -3.37 10.40
CA TRP A 731 20.88 -4.46 11.36
C TRP A 731 20.38 -3.93 12.68
N ALA A 732 19.57 -4.71 13.38
CA ALA A 732 19.13 -4.39 14.72
C ALA A 732 19.23 -5.60 15.64
N TRP A 733 19.48 -5.30 16.92
CA TRP A 733 19.31 -6.19 18.03
C TRP A 733 18.31 -5.56 18.99
N GLY A 734 17.29 -6.31 19.41
CA GLY A 734 16.24 -5.79 20.29
C GLY A 734 15.67 -6.89 21.18
N VAL A 735 15.17 -6.51 22.35
CA VAL A 735 14.45 -7.41 23.26
C VAL A 735 13.31 -6.63 23.89
N GLN A 736 12.11 -7.20 23.87
CA GLN A 736 10.97 -6.74 24.64
C GLN A 736 10.45 -7.84 25.58
N HIS A 737 10.26 -7.47 26.84
CA HIS A 737 9.67 -8.31 27.88
C HIS A 737 8.48 -7.62 28.52
N ALA A 738 7.47 -8.39 28.89
CA ALA A 738 6.29 -7.92 29.61
C ALA A 738 5.90 -8.90 30.74
N HIS A 739 5.17 -8.40 31.73
CA HIS A 739 4.64 -9.22 32.81
C HIS A 739 3.27 -8.74 33.29
N THR A 740 2.47 -9.68 33.82
CA THR A 740 1.12 -9.49 34.36
C THR A 740 0.11 -8.91 33.37
N VAL A 741 -0.85 -9.72 32.91
CA VAL A 741 -1.98 -9.24 32.08
C VAL A 741 -3.05 -8.61 32.98
N VAL A 742 -3.42 -7.35 32.73
CA VAL A 742 -4.30 -6.52 33.60
C VAL A 742 -5.61 -6.07 32.96
N SER A 743 -5.85 -6.43 31.70
CA SER A 743 -7.13 -6.21 31.02
C SER A 743 -7.40 -7.36 30.05
N ASN A 744 -8.66 -7.58 29.69
CA ASN A 744 -9.06 -8.63 28.73
C ASN A 744 -8.47 -10.03 29.05
N GLN A 745 -8.36 -10.38 30.33
CA GLN A 745 -7.76 -11.65 30.79
C GLN A 745 -8.46 -12.89 30.22
N THR A 746 -9.74 -12.78 29.86
CA THR A 746 -10.51 -13.88 29.24
C THR A 746 -10.04 -14.28 27.84
N LEU A 747 -9.13 -13.53 27.24
CA LEU A 747 -8.47 -13.89 25.99
C LEU A 747 -7.34 -14.92 26.17
N PHE A 748 -6.99 -15.26 27.42
CA PHE A 748 -5.86 -16.11 27.78
C PHE A 748 -6.31 -17.39 28.49
N SER A 749 -5.51 -18.45 28.42
CA SER A 749 -5.72 -19.59 29.30
C SER A 749 -5.45 -19.19 30.77
N PRO A 750 -6.17 -19.74 31.76
CA PRO A 750 -5.90 -19.48 33.17
C PRO A 750 -4.46 -19.83 33.60
N ASP A 751 -3.84 -20.82 32.95
CA ASP A 751 -2.47 -21.25 33.26
C ASP A 751 -1.43 -20.23 32.75
N ASP A 752 -1.64 -19.66 31.56
CA ASP A 752 -0.77 -18.60 31.04
C ASP A 752 -0.83 -17.37 31.94
N LEU A 753 -2.04 -16.98 32.36
CA LEU A 753 -2.22 -15.88 33.30
C LEU A 753 -1.48 -16.14 34.63
N ALA A 754 -1.60 -17.35 35.17
CA ALA A 754 -0.96 -17.71 36.44
C ALA A 754 0.57 -17.73 36.32
N TYR A 755 1.09 -18.17 35.17
CA TYR A 755 2.51 -18.15 34.86
C TYR A 755 3.05 -16.72 34.74
N ILE A 756 2.41 -15.89 33.90
CA ILE A 756 2.79 -14.50 33.61
C ILE A 756 2.65 -13.60 34.86
N GLN A 757 1.84 -13.98 35.84
CA GLN A 757 1.74 -13.28 37.11
C GLN A 757 3.08 -13.24 37.87
N ASN A 758 3.93 -14.24 37.69
CA ASN A 758 5.19 -14.39 38.42
C ASN A 758 6.44 -14.42 37.52
N HIS A 759 6.28 -14.40 36.21
CA HIS A 759 7.38 -14.48 35.24
C HIS A 759 7.28 -13.38 34.20
N TRP A 760 8.43 -12.82 33.84
CA TRP A 760 8.55 -12.02 32.64
C TRP A 760 8.56 -12.96 31.43
N ILE A 761 7.77 -12.60 30.42
CA ILE A 761 7.74 -13.29 29.14
C ILE A 761 8.19 -12.35 28.03
N HIS A 762 8.61 -12.90 26.90
CA HIS A 762 8.72 -12.12 25.68
C HIS A 762 7.32 -11.80 25.15
N THR A 763 7.16 -10.63 24.54
CA THR A 763 5.97 -10.35 23.73
C THR A 763 6.01 -11.22 22.47
N ASP A 764 4.85 -11.56 21.91
CA ASP A 764 4.72 -12.53 20.82
C ASP A 764 5.49 -12.07 19.57
N HIS A 765 5.50 -10.77 19.33
CA HIS A 765 6.19 -10.15 18.22
C HIS A 765 7.69 -9.92 18.49
N ASP A 766 8.24 -10.21 19.66
CA ASP A 766 9.67 -9.95 19.95
C ASP A 766 10.63 -10.72 19.03
N GLN A 767 11.44 -9.99 18.27
CA GLN A 767 12.47 -10.57 17.41
C GLN A 767 13.87 -10.06 17.79
N THR A 768 14.77 -10.98 18.14
CA THR A 768 16.07 -10.63 18.74
C THR A 768 17.05 -10.01 17.76
N TYR A 769 17.14 -10.53 16.54
CA TYR A 769 18.01 -9.99 15.49
C TYR A 769 17.24 -9.81 14.21
N THR A 770 17.39 -8.64 13.60
CA THR A 770 16.75 -8.30 12.32
C THR A 770 17.76 -7.63 11.40
N GLY A 771 17.58 -7.83 10.11
CA GLY A 771 18.46 -7.26 9.10
C GLY A 771 17.70 -7.00 7.81
N SER A 772 18.06 -5.92 7.12
CA SER A 772 17.52 -5.59 5.81
C SER A 772 18.57 -4.91 4.95
N GLY A 773 18.36 -4.89 3.64
CA GLY A 773 19.20 -4.11 2.75
C GLY A 773 18.78 -4.16 1.30
N ARG A 774 19.33 -3.22 0.54
CA ARG A 774 19.07 -3.02 -0.88
C ARG A 774 20.38 -2.81 -1.62
N VAL A 775 20.47 -3.35 -2.82
CA VAL A 775 21.52 -3.02 -3.78
C VAL A 775 20.87 -2.72 -5.12
N ALA A 776 21.31 -1.67 -5.81
CA ALA A 776 20.85 -1.33 -7.14
C ALA A 776 21.98 -0.74 -7.98
N TYR A 777 21.96 -1.02 -9.27
CA TYR A 777 22.83 -0.39 -10.26
C TYR A 777 22.03 0.05 -11.47
N ARG A 778 22.13 1.33 -11.82
CA ARG A 778 21.56 1.90 -13.05
C ARG A 778 22.67 2.26 -14.04
N TRP A 779 22.59 1.71 -15.24
CA TRP A 779 23.46 2.08 -16.35
C TRP A 779 22.98 3.41 -16.95
N SER A 780 23.92 4.32 -17.19
CA SER A 780 23.66 5.65 -17.77
C SER A 780 24.68 6.03 -18.84
N ASP A 781 25.39 5.05 -19.41
CA ASP A 781 26.33 5.25 -20.51
C ASP A 781 25.62 5.13 -21.85
N SER A 782 25.39 6.29 -22.47
CA SER A 782 24.71 6.46 -23.76
C SER A 782 25.32 5.71 -24.94
N ASN A 783 26.51 5.13 -24.79
CA ASN A 783 27.16 4.33 -25.84
C ASN A 783 26.87 2.83 -25.76
N THR A 784 26.06 2.39 -24.78
CA THR A 784 25.75 0.98 -24.57
C THR A 784 24.27 0.70 -24.76
N TRP A 785 23.93 -0.52 -25.17
CA TRP A 785 22.53 -0.98 -25.22
C TRP A 785 21.89 -1.12 -23.83
N LEU A 786 22.69 -1.00 -22.77
CA LEU A 786 22.26 -1.06 -21.38
C LEU A 786 21.82 0.30 -20.83
N ASP A 787 22.00 1.41 -21.55
CA ASP A 787 21.54 2.74 -21.11
C ASP A 787 20.06 2.69 -20.71
N GLY A 788 19.73 3.19 -19.51
CA GLY A 788 18.37 3.12 -18.97
C GLY A 788 18.00 1.81 -18.26
N THR A 789 18.89 0.81 -18.23
CA THR A 789 18.71 -0.43 -17.45
C THR A 789 19.00 -0.18 -15.96
N THR A 790 18.23 -0.81 -15.10
CA THR A 790 18.42 -0.89 -13.64
C THR A 790 18.34 -2.36 -13.23
N VAL A 791 19.32 -2.84 -12.48
CA VAL A 791 19.25 -4.13 -11.78
C VAL A 791 19.24 -3.85 -10.29
N SER A 792 18.40 -4.54 -9.53
CA SER A 792 18.28 -4.38 -8.09
C SER A 792 18.02 -5.67 -7.35
N ALA A 793 18.33 -5.64 -6.06
CA ALA A 793 18.04 -6.69 -5.11
C ALA A 793 17.69 -6.08 -3.75
N THR A 794 16.80 -6.73 -3.01
CA THR A 794 16.57 -6.48 -1.58
C THR A 794 16.73 -7.77 -0.80
N PHE A 795 17.09 -7.66 0.48
CA PHE A 795 17.05 -8.77 1.40
C PHE A 795 16.44 -8.37 2.74
N ILE A 796 15.83 -9.34 3.41
CA ILE A 796 15.42 -9.28 4.82
C ILE A 796 15.93 -10.50 5.56
N TYR A 797 16.13 -10.36 6.87
CA TYR A 797 16.54 -11.40 7.81
C TYR A 797 15.84 -11.18 9.14
N GLY A 798 15.37 -12.26 9.76
CA GLY A 798 14.79 -12.25 11.10
C GLY A 798 15.20 -13.49 11.89
N SER A 799 15.41 -13.36 13.20
CA SER A 799 15.76 -14.49 14.07
C SER A 799 14.60 -15.46 14.36
N GLY A 800 13.40 -15.16 13.87
CA GLY A 800 12.14 -15.87 14.18
C GLY A 800 11.35 -15.18 15.28
N LEU A 801 10.01 -15.16 15.15
CA LEU A 801 9.09 -14.63 16.16
C LEU A 801 8.92 -15.60 17.33
N ARG A 802 8.32 -15.13 18.43
CA ARG A 802 8.11 -15.97 19.62
C ARG A 802 7.00 -16.99 19.42
N THR A 803 7.15 -18.10 20.13
CA THR A 803 6.25 -19.25 20.11
C THR A 803 6.27 -19.91 21.48
N ASP A 804 5.28 -20.73 21.76
CA ASP A 804 5.29 -21.58 22.95
C ASP A 804 6.26 -22.75 22.78
N PRO A 805 6.79 -23.31 23.88
CA PRO A 805 7.63 -24.50 23.85
C PRO A 805 6.92 -25.71 23.23
N ALA A 806 7.58 -26.38 22.29
CA ALA A 806 7.05 -27.56 21.62
C ALA A 806 6.91 -28.80 22.54
N ASP A 807 7.48 -28.76 23.75
CA ASP A 807 7.39 -29.83 24.74
C ASP A 807 6.13 -29.74 25.62
N GLY A 808 5.27 -28.75 25.39
CA GLY A 808 4.02 -28.54 26.14
C GLY A 808 4.22 -27.93 27.52
N SER A 809 5.43 -27.46 27.87
CA SER A 809 5.65 -26.74 29.12
C SER A 809 4.95 -25.37 29.10
N THR A 810 4.29 -25.01 30.21
CA THR A 810 3.61 -23.71 30.36
C THR A 810 4.65 -22.59 30.48
N CYS A 811 4.99 -21.98 29.34
CA CYS A 811 5.89 -20.84 29.26
C CYS A 811 5.53 -20.02 28.00
N PRO A 812 4.52 -19.13 28.09
CA PRO A 812 4.03 -18.40 26.92
C PRO A 812 5.14 -17.60 26.25
N ASN A 813 5.28 -17.73 24.93
CA ASN A 813 6.27 -17.02 24.11
C ASN A 813 7.74 -17.24 24.51
N CYS A 814 8.07 -18.28 25.26
CA CYS A 814 9.44 -18.52 25.73
C CYS A 814 10.37 -19.15 24.68
N ALA A 815 9.82 -19.75 23.63
CA ALA A 815 10.56 -20.28 22.49
C ALA A 815 10.52 -19.30 21.32
N HIS A 816 11.19 -19.63 20.22
CA HIS A 816 11.14 -18.85 18.98
C HIS A 816 11.20 -19.75 17.76
N LEU A 817 10.66 -19.26 16.64
CA LEU A 817 10.77 -19.94 15.35
C LEU A 817 12.21 -19.92 14.82
N PRO A 818 12.56 -20.81 13.89
CA PRO A 818 13.86 -20.74 13.21
C PRO A 818 14.08 -19.38 12.52
N SER A 819 15.34 -18.96 12.43
CA SER A 819 15.70 -17.77 11.66
C SER A 819 15.37 -17.91 10.18
N TYR A 820 15.06 -16.80 9.53
CA TYR A 820 14.75 -16.77 8.11
C TYR A 820 15.47 -15.65 7.37
N TRP A 821 15.51 -15.78 6.05
CA TRP A 821 15.94 -14.74 5.13
C TRP A 821 15.19 -14.84 3.82
N GLN A 822 15.02 -13.70 3.15
CA GLN A 822 14.43 -13.63 1.82
C GLN A 822 15.23 -12.65 0.98
N VAL A 823 15.49 -13.00 -0.29
CA VAL A 823 16.10 -12.12 -1.28
C VAL A 823 15.15 -11.95 -2.45
N ASN A 824 14.85 -10.71 -2.80
CA ASN A 824 14.08 -10.35 -4.00
C ASN A 824 15.02 -9.68 -4.99
N THR A 825 14.80 -9.88 -6.29
CA THR A 825 15.59 -9.26 -7.36
C THR A 825 14.69 -8.67 -8.44
N GLY A 826 15.18 -7.64 -9.12
CA GLY A 826 14.46 -6.97 -10.19
C GLY A 826 15.39 -6.47 -11.29
N VAL A 827 14.90 -6.49 -12.52
CA VAL A 827 15.53 -5.84 -13.68
C VAL A 827 14.48 -4.98 -14.36
N ALA A 828 14.81 -3.71 -14.60
CA ALA A 828 13.96 -2.79 -15.34
C ALA A 828 14.76 -2.07 -16.43
N HIS A 829 14.13 -1.80 -17.57
CA HIS A 829 14.73 -1.03 -18.67
C HIS A 829 13.76 0.05 -19.13
N GLU A 830 14.24 1.30 -19.18
CA GLU A 830 13.46 2.44 -19.69
C GLU A 830 13.84 2.75 -21.14
N PHE A 831 12.92 2.47 -22.06
CA PHE A 831 13.02 2.82 -23.47
C PHE A 831 12.54 4.26 -23.68
N ILE A 832 13.44 5.15 -24.09
CA ILE A 832 13.18 6.60 -24.20
C ILE A 832 12.13 6.94 -25.28
N ASN A 833 12.09 6.16 -26.37
CA ASN A 833 11.21 6.37 -27.52
C ASN A 833 10.15 5.26 -27.61
N GLY A 834 9.18 5.27 -26.70
CA GLY A 834 8.09 4.29 -26.67
C GLY A 834 7.05 4.44 -27.78
N TRP A 835 5.90 3.78 -27.62
CA TRP A 835 4.85 3.65 -28.64
C TRP A 835 4.23 4.99 -29.09
N ASN A 836 4.26 5.98 -28.20
CA ASN A 836 3.77 7.35 -28.43
C ASN A 836 4.91 8.39 -28.49
N GLY A 837 6.17 7.93 -28.64
CA GLY A 837 7.35 8.79 -28.56
C GLY A 837 7.72 9.25 -27.14
N LEU A 838 7.08 8.70 -26.10
CA LEU A 838 7.40 8.92 -24.69
C LEU A 838 7.99 7.66 -24.04
N PRO A 839 8.67 7.77 -22.89
CA PRO A 839 9.30 6.63 -22.26
C PRO A 839 8.36 5.46 -21.92
N VAL A 840 8.83 4.24 -22.16
CA VAL A 840 8.21 2.98 -21.73
C VAL A 840 9.19 2.23 -20.84
N THR A 841 8.77 1.85 -19.64
CA THR A 841 9.56 1.02 -18.73
C THR A 841 9.05 -0.40 -18.76
N VAL A 842 9.95 -1.36 -18.94
CA VAL A 842 9.68 -2.80 -18.88
C VAL A 842 10.40 -3.36 -17.66
N ARG A 843 9.76 -4.24 -16.91
CA ARG A 843 10.29 -4.81 -15.67
C ARG A 843 10.06 -6.32 -15.60
N PHE A 844 11.02 -7.01 -14.99
CA PHE A 844 10.92 -8.39 -14.53
C PHE A 844 11.46 -8.49 -13.10
N ASP A 845 10.71 -9.11 -12.20
CA ASP A 845 11.10 -9.31 -10.81
C ASP A 845 10.95 -10.78 -10.40
N VAL A 846 11.80 -11.19 -9.46
CA VAL A 846 11.71 -12.48 -8.79
C VAL A 846 11.69 -12.24 -7.29
N VAL A 847 10.57 -12.60 -6.66
CA VAL A 847 10.39 -12.60 -5.20
C VAL A 847 10.85 -13.95 -4.66
N ASN A 848 11.54 -13.95 -3.52
CA ASN A 848 12.13 -15.12 -2.88
C ASN A 848 12.95 -15.98 -3.87
N VAL A 849 14.06 -15.42 -4.35
CA VAL A 849 14.94 -16.03 -5.36
C VAL A 849 15.54 -17.37 -4.91
N ALA A 850 15.58 -17.65 -3.60
CA ALA A 850 16.04 -18.93 -3.09
C ALA A 850 14.92 -19.97 -2.97
N ASP A 851 13.65 -19.55 -3.04
CA ASP A 851 12.49 -20.35 -2.63
C ASP A 851 12.67 -20.95 -1.23
N TYR A 852 13.30 -20.18 -0.34
CA TYR A 852 13.47 -20.60 1.04
C TYR A 852 12.11 -20.58 1.72
N ILE A 853 11.67 -21.73 2.23
CA ILE A 853 10.39 -21.90 2.92
C ILE A 853 10.63 -21.62 4.39
N TYR A 854 9.94 -20.63 4.94
CA TYR A 854 10.01 -20.30 6.35
C TYR A 854 8.64 -19.92 6.90
N GLN A 855 8.44 -20.18 8.19
CA GLN A 855 7.26 -19.74 8.93
C GLN A 855 7.53 -18.37 9.53
N ILE A 856 6.54 -17.48 9.40
CA ILE A 856 6.47 -16.22 10.13
C ILE A 856 5.87 -16.51 11.51
N ARG A 857 4.77 -17.27 11.56
CA ARG A 857 4.12 -17.79 12.78
C ARG A 857 3.74 -19.26 12.62
N ASN A 858 3.64 -20.00 13.73
CA ASN A 858 3.22 -21.41 13.71
C ASN A 858 1.81 -21.65 14.27
N GLY A 859 1.09 -20.61 14.70
CA GLY A 859 -0.23 -20.77 15.33
C GLY A 859 -0.19 -20.94 16.85
N SER A 860 0.97 -20.80 17.51
CA SER A 860 1.10 -20.81 18.98
C SER A 860 1.71 -19.51 19.49
N GLY A 861 1.70 -19.31 20.81
CA GLY A 861 2.01 -18.04 21.42
C GLY A 861 0.78 -17.17 21.61
N ILE A 862 0.95 -16.10 22.39
CA ILE A 862 -0.14 -15.19 22.73
C ILE A 862 -0.58 -14.41 21.49
N GLY A 863 -1.88 -14.44 21.18
CA GLY A 863 -2.45 -13.64 20.08
C GLY A 863 -2.19 -14.21 18.68
N VAL A 864 -1.85 -15.52 18.58
CA VAL A 864 -1.50 -16.20 17.33
C VAL A 864 -2.33 -17.48 17.17
N PHE A 865 -3.11 -17.58 16.08
CA PHE A 865 -4.07 -18.70 15.94
C PHE A 865 -4.04 -19.43 14.59
N ALA A 866 -3.11 -19.07 13.71
CA ALA A 866 -2.86 -19.82 12.49
C ALA A 866 -1.36 -19.85 12.16
N PRO A 867 -0.85 -20.95 11.59
CA PRO A 867 0.45 -20.93 10.94
C PRO A 867 0.39 -19.97 9.75
N GLN A 868 1.49 -19.26 9.50
CA GLN A 868 1.64 -18.32 8.40
C GLN A 868 3.05 -18.46 7.83
N TYR A 869 3.16 -18.68 6.53
CA TYR A 869 4.42 -18.83 5.83
C TYR A 869 4.80 -17.57 5.06
N GLY A 870 6.10 -17.31 4.98
CA GLY A 870 6.64 -16.30 4.08
C GLY A 870 6.33 -16.61 2.61
N PRO A 871 6.39 -15.59 1.73
CA PRO A 871 6.05 -15.75 0.34
C PRO A 871 6.98 -16.78 -0.33
N ARG A 872 6.39 -17.68 -1.11
CA ARG A 872 7.13 -18.60 -1.98
C ARG A 872 7.72 -17.87 -3.19
N ARG A 873 8.58 -18.54 -3.94
CA ARG A 873 9.16 -17.93 -5.15
C ARG A 873 8.08 -17.51 -6.13
N GLY A 874 8.11 -16.24 -6.52
CA GLY A 874 7.19 -15.67 -7.51
C GLY A 874 7.92 -14.91 -8.61
N TYR A 875 7.42 -15.03 -9.83
CA TYR A 875 7.91 -14.33 -11.03
C TYR A 875 6.88 -13.28 -11.47
N TYR A 876 7.33 -12.06 -11.71
CA TYR A 876 6.45 -10.94 -12.03
C TYR A 876 7.01 -10.08 -13.15
N PHE A 877 6.13 -9.50 -13.94
CA PHE A 877 6.44 -8.68 -15.09
C PHE A 877 5.65 -7.38 -15.04
N GLY A 878 6.23 -6.31 -15.56
CA GLY A 878 5.53 -5.03 -15.64
C GLY A 878 5.86 -4.24 -16.90
N ILE A 879 4.87 -3.51 -17.40
CA ILE A 879 5.05 -2.46 -18.39
C ILE A 879 4.41 -1.19 -17.85
N SER A 880 5.14 -0.08 -17.95
CA SER A 880 4.66 1.26 -17.63
C SER A 880 4.88 2.17 -18.83
N GLN A 881 3.81 2.77 -19.34
CA GLN A 881 3.84 3.71 -20.45
C GLN A 881 3.56 5.11 -19.91
N LYS A 882 4.47 6.06 -20.16
CA LYS A 882 4.19 7.48 -19.89
C LYS A 882 3.12 8.02 -20.84
N ILE A 883 2.17 8.75 -20.30
CA ILE A 883 1.07 9.41 -21.01
C ILE A 883 1.20 10.92 -20.84
N GLY A 884 1.21 11.67 -21.95
CA GLY A 884 1.49 13.11 -21.92
C GLY A 884 2.99 13.40 -21.94
N GLY A 885 3.41 14.30 -22.83
CA GLY A 885 4.81 14.69 -22.90
C GLY A 885 5.14 15.57 -21.71
N PRO A 886 6.29 15.36 -21.02
CA PRO A 886 6.76 16.36 -20.09
C PRO A 886 6.81 17.68 -20.83
N GLU A 887 6.05 18.67 -20.37
CA GLU A 887 6.24 20.03 -20.82
C GLU A 887 7.74 20.29 -20.66
N LYS A 888 8.42 20.58 -21.78
CA LYS A 888 9.87 20.80 -21.80
C LYS A 888 10.12 22.11 -21.06
N THR A 889 10.07 22.03 -19.74
CA THR A 889 10.11 23.15 -18.83
C THR A 889 11.53 23.18 -18.29
N PRO A 890 12.44 23.94 -18.90
CA PRO A 890 13.84 23.89 -18.51
C PRO A 890 13.96 24.43 -17.08
N GLY A 891 14.47 23.61 -16.16
CA GLY A 891 14.86 24.05 -14.83
C GLY A 891 13.95 23.65 -13.65
N VAL A 892 13.00 22.72 -13.80
CA VAL A 892 12.24 22.20 -12.63
C VAL A 892 12.57 20.75 -12.25
N MET A 893 13.11 19.95 -13.16
CA MET A 893 13.93 18.77 -12.87
C MET A 893 14.96 18.63 -14.00
N ALA A 894 16.12 18.02 -13.74
CA ALA A 894 17.12 17.79 -14.77
C ALA A 894 16.47 17.04 -15.95
N ALA A 895 16.51 17.67 -17.13
CA ALA A 895 16.05 17.09 -18.36
C ALA A 895 16.93 15.88 -18.71
N PHE A 896 16.56 14.69 -18.22
CA PHE A 896 16.84 13.49 -18.96
C PHE A 896 15.96 13.56 -20.20
N TYR A 897 16.55 13.38 -21.37
CA TYR A 897 15.90 13.42 -22.68
C TYR A 897 15.77 14.81 -23.31
N THR A 898 16.87 15.28 -23.88
CA THR A 898 16.78 15.84 -25.24
C THR A 898 18.01 15.47 -26.06
N LYS A 899 17.85 14.45 -26.92
CA LYS A 899 18.51 14.48 -28.23
C LYS A 899 17.45 14.19 -29.29
N ALA A 900 17.30 15.10 -30.25
CA ALA A 900 16.60 14.80 -31.48
C ALA A 900 17.45 13.75 -32.23
N GLN A 901 16.92 12.55 -32.42
CA GLN A 901 17.60 11.48 -33.14
C GLN A 901 17.37 11.57 -34.65
N ALA A 902 18.36 11.10 -35.40
CA ALA A 902 18.31 10.87 -36.84
C ALA A 902 17.22 9.84 -37.20
N PRO A 903 16.78 9.77 -38.47
CA PRO A 903 15.77 8.78 -38.89
C PRO A 903 16.25 7.36 -38.53
N VAL A 904 15.51 6.69 -37.66
CA VAL A 904 15.80 5.31 -37.26
C VAL A 904 15.29 4.39 -38.36
N ALA A 905 16.18 3.61 -38.97
CA ALA A 905 15.78 2.47 -39.79
C ALA A 905 15.32 1.34 -38.85
N TYR A 906 14.10 0.84 -39.04
CA TYR A 906 13.52 -0.22 -38.21
C TYR A 906 13.87 -1.60 -38.81
N HIS A 907 14.60 -2.41 -38.05
CA HIS A 907 15.06 -3.72 -38.51
C HIS A 907 14.07 -4.81 -38.12
N TRP A 908 13.12 -5.11 -39.00
CA TRP A 908 12.10 -6.13 -38.77
C TRP A 908 12.49 -7.56 -39.17
N ALA A 909 13.51 -7.71 -40.03
CA ALA A 909 14.00 -9.00 -40.51
C ALA A 909 15.20 -9.48 -39.68
N GLY A 910 15.29 -10.78 -39.43
CA GLY A 910 16.33 -11.41 -38.63
C GLY A 910 15.78 -12.22 -37.46
N ALA A 911 16.70 -12.78 -36.67
CA ALA A 911 16.37 -13.46 -35.42
C ALA A 911 15.97 -12.43 -34.35
N TYR A 912 15.10 -12.82 -33.43
CA TYR A 912 14.78 -12.03 -32.24
C TYR A 912 14.57 -12.93 -31.03
N VAL A 913 14.78 -12.38 -29.84
CA VAL A 913 14.47 -13.00 -28.55
C VAL A 913 13.73 -11.99 -27.69
N GLY A 914 12.81 -12.45 -26.86
CA GLY A 914 11.98 -11.57 -26.05
C GLY A 914 11.36 -12.28 -24.86
N ALA A 915 10.57 -11.51 -24.12
CA ALA A 915 9.74 -12.00 -23.03
C ALA A 915 8.31 -11.49 -23.22
N ASN A 916 7.34 -12.23 -22.69
CA ASN A 916 5.93 -11.86 -22.71
C ASN A 916 5.27 -12.11 -21.35
N PHE A 917 4.13 -11.47 -21.13
CA PHE A 917 3.24 -11.69 -20.01
C PHE A 917 1.81 -11.36 -20.40
N GLY A 918 0.85 -11.91 -19.68
CA GLY A 918 -0.55 -11.82 -20.07
C GLY A 918 -1.50 -12.51 -19.12
N ALA A 919 -2.68 -12.82 -19.63
CA ALA A 919 -3.67 -13.63 -18.95
C ALA A 919 -4.11 -14.78 -19.86
N ALA A 920 -4.40 -15.93 -19.23
CA ALA A 920 -5.02 -17.10 -19.84
C ALA A 920 -6.41 -17.28 -19.24
N LEU A 921 -7.39 -17.50 -20.10
CA LEU A 921 -8.80 -17.68 -19.77
C LEU A 921 -9.28 -18.95 -20.46
N SER A 922 -9.49 -20.01 -19.69
CA SER A 922 -10.02 -21.28 -20.19
C SER A 922 -11.54 -21.35 -19.95
N ALA A 923 -12.27 -20.38 -20.49
CA ALA A 923 -13.71 -20.29 -20.32
C ALA A 923 -14.41 -21.49 -20.99
N GLY A 924 -14.99 -22.38 -20.19
CA GLY A 924 -15.62 -23.59 -20.67
C GLY A 924 -14.73 -24.84 -20.69
N GLU A 925 -13.69 -24.92 -19.85
CA GLU A 925 -13.04 -26.23 -19.63
C GLU A 925 -14.06 -27.19 -19.03
N HIS A 926 -14.48 -28.19 -19.81
CA HIS A 926 -15.57 -29.08 -19.47
C HIS A 926 -15.05 -30.38 -18.89
N VAL A 927 -15.56 -30.74 -17.71
CA VAL A 927 -15.19 -31.96 -17.01
C VAL A 927 -16.41 -32.85 -16.89
N LEU A 928 -16.29 -34.10 -17.36
CA LEU A 928 -17.28 -35.16 -17.18
C LEU A 928 -16.72 -36.23 -16.23
N THR A 929 -17.32 -36.30 -15.04
CA THR A 929 -17.00 -37.29 -14.00
C THR A 929 -18.05 -38.40 -13.98
N PRO A 930 -17.81 -39.53 -13.28
CA PRO A 930 -18.82 -40.59 -13.13
C PRO A 930 -20.15 -40.14 -12.51
N ILE A 931 -20.16 -39.02 -11.77
CA ILE A 931 -21.33 -38.54 -11.02
C ILE A 931 -21.88 -37.19 -11.53
N GLY A 932 -21.29 -36.59 -12.56
CA GLY A 932 -21.81 -35.35 -13.13
C GLY A 932 -20.90 -34.64 -14.14
N TRP A 933 -21.47 -33.63 -14.80
CA TRP A 933 -20.80 -32.74 -15.75
C TRP A 933 -20.71 -31.32 -15.18
N GLY A 934 -19.59 -30.65 -15.40
CA GLY A 934 -19.31 -29.32 -14.86
C GLY A 934 -18.22 -28.61 -15.65
N ALA A 935 -17.86 -27.41 -15.19
CA ALA A 935 -16.78 -26.63 -15.79
C ALA A 935 -15.83 -26.10 -14.70
N THR A 936 -14.54 -26.38 -14.85
CA THR A 936 -13.47 -25.91 -13.95
C THR A 936 -13.12 -24.46 -14.21
N ASN A 937 -13.22 -24.01 -15.48
CA ASN A 937 -12.91 -22.66 -15.96
C ASN A 937 -11.56 -22.08 -15.47
N PRO A 938 -10.42 -22.75 -15.72
CA PRO A 938 -9.12 -22.22 -15.29
C PRO A 938 -8.83 -20.82 -15.83
N ALA A 939 -8.43 -19.91 -14.94
CA ALA A 939 -8.03 -18.56 -15.31
C ALA A 939 -6.85 -18.12 -14.48
N GLY A 940 -5.94 -17.35 -15.07
CA GLY A 940 -4.78 -16.84 -14.35
C GLY A 940 -3.86 -16.03 -15.24
N ALA A 941 -2.85 -15.42 -14.63
CA ALA A 941 -1.80 -14.74 -15.36
C ALA A 941 -0.84 -15.75 -15.99
N LEU A 942 -0.18 -15.32 -17.07
CA LEU A 942 0.89 -16.07 -17.73
C LEU A 942 2.09 -15.15 -17.96
N GLY A 943 3.28 -15.73 -18.04
CA GLY A 943 4.51 -15.03 -18.40
C GLY A 943 5.55 -16.00 -18.95
N GLY A 944 6.36 -15.55 -19.89
CA GLY A 944 7.20 -16.44 -20.65
C GLY A 944 8.29 -15.78 -21.46
N LEU A 945 9.04 -16.63 -22.16
CA LEU A 945 10.09 -16.26 -23.09
C LEU A 945 9.65 -16.59 -24.51
N GLN A 946 10.11 -15.80 -25.46
CA GLN A 946 9.86 -16.04 -26.87
C GLN A 946 11.12 -15.83 -27.70
N LEU A 947 11.22 -16.57 -28.79
CA LEU A 947 12.27 -16.40 -29.77
C LEU A 947 11.71 -16.66 -31.16
N GLY A 948 12.22 -15.96 -32.16
CA GLY A 948 11.74 -16.14 -33.51
C GLY A 948 12.69 -15.66 -34.58
N TYR A 949 12.29 -15.87 -35.82
CA TYR A 949 13.02 -15.40 -37.00
C TYR A 949 12.04 -14.84 -38.01
N ASN A 950 12.32 -13.63 -38.48
CA ASN A 950 11.52 -12.91 -39.45
C ASN A 950 12.26 -12.77 -40.79
N HIS A 951 11.54 -12.96 -41.88
CA HIS A 951 12.02 -12.76 -43.24
C HIS A 951 11.09 -11.82 -44.01
N LEU A 952 11.65 -10.79 -44.64
CA LEU A 952 10.91 -9.83 -45.44
C LEU A 952 10.67 -10.41 -46.85
N LEU A 953 9.43 -10.73 -47.21
CA LEU A 953 9.07 -11.21 -48.55
C LEU A 953 8.94 -10.06 -49.56
N ALA A 954 8.51 -8.89 -49.08
CA ALA A 954 8.35 -7.66 -49.85
C ALA A 954 8.55 -6.47 -48.89
N PRO A 955 8.70 -5.22 -49.38
CA PRO A 955 9.03 -4.06 -48.52
C PRO A 955 8.17 -3.89 -47.26
N ASN A 956 6.91 -4.34 -47.31
CA ASN A 956 5.96 -4.26 -46.20
C ASN A 956 5.40 -5.63 -45.77
N TRP A 957 5.85 -6.75 -46.37
CA TRP A 957 5.33 -8.08 -46.03
C TRP A 957 6.42 -8.94 -45.42
N LEU A 958 6.10 -9.56 -44.30
CA LEU A 958 7.01 -10.36 -43.50
C LEU A 958 6.38 -11.73 -43.23
N VAL A 959 7.21 -12.77 -43.24
CA VAL A 959 6.88 -14.08 -42.68
C VAL A 959 7.89 -14.44 -41.61
N GLY A 960 7.47 -15.17 -40.59
CA GLY A 960 8.39 -15.61 -39.56
C GLY A 960 7.94 -16.89 -38.85
N VAL A 961 8.82 -17.38 -38.00
CA VAL A 961 8.56 -18.48 -37.07
C VAL A 961 8.83 -17.97 -35.65
N GLU A 962 7.98 -18.32 -34.70
CA GLU A 962 8.08 -17.93 -33.29
C GLU A 962 7.85 -19.16 -32.40
N GLY A 963 8.77 -19.39 -31.47
CA GLY A 963 8.62 -20.32 -30.36
C GLY A 963 8.42 -19.57 -29.05
N GLU A 964 7.49 -20.03 -28.23
CA GLU A 964 7.16 -19.43 -26.93
C GLU A 964 7.15 -20.51 -25.84
N LEU A 965 7.69 -20.16 -24.67
CA LEU A 965 7.66 -20.95 -23.44
C LEU A 965 6.99 -20.10 -22.36
N ASP A 966 5.73 -20.38 -22.05
CA ASP A 966 4.92 -19.56 -21.14
C ASP A 966 4.51 -20.36 -19.90
N TRP A 967 4.90 -19.89 -18.72
CA TRP A 967 4.41 -20.41 -17.44
C TRP A 967 3.12 -19.69 -17.05
N THR A 968 2.20 -20.39 -16.40
CA THR A 968 0.90 -19.83 -16.03
C THR A 968 0.48 -20.22 -14.63
N SER A 969 -0.35 -19.38 -14.03
CA SER A 969 -1.02 -19.63 -12.75
C SER A 969 -2.50 -19.96 -12.93
N ALA A 970 -2.91 -20.34 -14.14
CA ALA A 970 -4.30 -20.57 -14.46
C ALA A 970 -4.84 -21.80 -13.72
N GLN A 971 -5.79 -21.57 -12.81
CA GLN A 971 -6.41 -22.60 -11.98
C GLN A 971 -7.93 -22.45 -12.03
N GLY A 972 -8.63 -23.58 -11.98
CA GLY A 972 -10.08 -23.64 -11.92
C GLY A 972 -10.57 -24.83 -11.09
N LYS A 973 -11.77 -24.73 -10.50
CA LYS A 973 -12.36 -25.80 -9.67
C LYS A 973 -13.83 -26.02 -9.99
N ALA A 974 -14.25 -27.28 -10.04
CA ALA A 974 -15.63 -27.71 -10.16
C ALA A 974 -16.00 -28.67 -9.03
N ASN A 975 -17.19 -28.50 -8.44
CA ASN A 975 -17.73 -29.36 -7.40
C ASN A 975 -18.94 -30.15 -7.94
N PHE A 976 -19.06 -31.40 -7.52
CA PHE A 976 -20.09 -32.34 -7.94
C PHE A 976 -20.68 -33.00 -6.69
N VAL A 977 -21.99 -33.22 -6.70
CA VAL A 977 -22.70 -33.96 -5.66
C VAL A 977 -23.55 -35.01 -6.36
N ASP A 978 -23.53 -36.25 -5.86
CA ASP A 978 -24.34 -37.31 -6.44
C ASP A 978 -25.85 -37.04 -6.22
N PRO A 979 -26.76 -37.60 -7.04
CA PRO A 979 -28.19 -37.35 -6.90
C PRO A 979 -28.80 -37.74 -5.55
N ALA A 980 -28.15 -38.63 -4.79
CA ALA A 980 -28.60 -39.01 -3.45
C ALA A 980 -28.05 -38.11 -2.32
N GLY A 981 -27.13 -37.19 -2.62
CA GLY A 981 -26.52 -36.28 -1.64
C GLY A 981 -25.59 -36.97 -0.63
N THR A 982 -25.12 -38.18 -0.95
CA THR A 982 -24.31 -39.05 -0.09
C THR A 982 -22.82 -38.99 -0.39
N ALA A 983 -22.43 -38.47 -1.55
CA ALA A 983 -21.04 -38.30 -1.94
C ALA A 983 -20.81 -36.95 -2.64
N ALA A 984 -19.73 -36.26 -2.24
CA ALA A 984 -19.25 -35.06 -2.90
C ALA A 984 -17.88 -35.31 -3.54
N LEU A 985 -17.67 -34.71 -4.71
CA LEU A 985 -16.41 -34.77 -5.43
C LEU A 985 -16.03 -33.36 -5.88
N SER A 986 -14.74 -33.04 -5.81
CA SER A 986 -14.23 -31.83 -6.45
C SER A 986 -13.11 -32.14 -7.42
N MET A 987 -13.07 -31.40 -8.52
CA MET A 987 -11.99 -31.44 -9.50
C MET A 987 -11.35 -30.06 -9.57
N THR A 988 -10.06 -29.98 -9.28
CA THR A 988 -9.21 -28.81 -9.54
C THR A 988 -8.38 -29.08 -10.78
N SER A 989 -8.31 -28.10 -11.68
CA SER A 989 -7.47 -28.10 -12.87
C SER A 989 -6.46 -26.95 -12.74
N ASP A 990 -5.19 -27.31 -12.68
CA ASP A 990 -4.04 -26.41 -12.53
C ASP A 990 -3.21 -26.45 -13.81
N HIS A 991 -3.27 -25.40 -14.62
CA HIS A 991 -2.44 -25.30 -15.81
C HIS A 991 -1.06 -24.76 -15.41
N ASN A 992 -0.01 -25.53 -15.69
CA ASN A 992 1.36 -25.22 -15.27
C ASN A 992 2.09 -24.35 -16.31
N TRP A 993 1.95 -24.69 -17.60
CA TRP A 993 2.58 -23.97 -18.71
C TRP A 993 1.88 -24.21 -20.05
N TYR A 994 2.08 -23.28 -20.97
CA TYR A 994 1.72 -23.35 -22.38
C TYR A 994 2.96 -23.08 -23.23
N ASP A 995 3.35 -24.04 -24.07
CA ASP A 995 4.44 -23.88 -25.02
C ASP A 995 3.86 -23.83 -26.43
N SER A 996 4.44 -23.03 -27.32
CA SER A 996 3.96 -22.96 -28.71
C SER A 996 5.09 -22.83 -29.72
N LEU A 997 4.82 -23.34 -30.93
CA LEU A 997 5.63 -23.11 -32.12
C LEU A 997 4.70 -22.70 -33.26
N SER A 998 4.82 -21.47 -33.71
CA SER A 998 3.90 -20.84 -34.65
C SER A 998 4.61 -20.21 -35.85
N GLY A 999 3.98 -20.30 -37.02
CA GLY A 999 4.31 -19.45 -38.14
C GLY A 999 3.53 -18.14 -38.05
N ARG A 1000 4.14 -17.02 -38.44
CA ARG A 1000 3.50 -15.70 -38.46
C ARG A 1000 3.64 -15.01 -39.81
N ILE A 1001 2.61 -14.25 -40.21
CA ILE A 1001 2.62 -13.37 -41.39
C ILE A 1001 2.27 -11.95 -40.93
N GLY A 1002 3.09 -10.98 -41.32
CA GLY A 1002 2.99 -9.60 -40.86
C GLY A 1002 3.00 -8.57 -41.98
N TYR A 1003 2.28 -7.47 -41.77
CA TYR A 1003 2.31 -6.27 -42.61
C TYR A 1003 2.98 -5.12 -41.85
N VAL A 1004 4.07 -4.59 -42.40
CA VAL A 1004 4.94 -3.57 -41.79
C VAL A 1004 4.60 -2.18 -42.33
N MET A 1005 4.45 -1.23 -41.42
CA MET A 1005 4.13 0.18 -41.63
C MET A 1005 5.09 1.05 -40.81
N GLY A 1006 6.36 1.10 -41.24
CA GLY A 1006 7.41 1.82 -40.50
C GLY A 1006 7.71 1.14 -39.15
N PRO A 1007 7.50 1.81 -38.00
CA PRO A 1007 7.68 1.21 -36.68
C PRO A 1007 6.54 0.29 -36.25
N LEU A 1008 5.43 0.18 -36.99
CA LEU A 1008 4.28 -0.64 -36.62
C LEU A 1008 4.20 -1.89 -37.51
N MET A 1009 3.89 -3.05 -36.94
CA MET A 1009 3.59 -4.29 -37.65
C MET A 1009 2.27 -4.87 -37.13
N LEU A 1010 1.36 -5.21 -38.04
CA LEU A 1010 0.18 -6.04 -37.75
C LEU A 1010 0.48 -7.46 -38.20
N TYR A 1011 0.19 -8.48 -37.39
CA TYR A 1011 0.46 -9.88 -37.76
C TYR A 1011 -0.64 -10.84 -37.35
N ALA A 1012 -0.73 -11.95 -38.07
CA ALA A 1012 -1.49 -13.14 -37.68
C ALA A 1012 -0.52 -14.31 -37.50
N LYS A 1013 -0.84 -15.23 -36.58
CA LYS A 1013 -0.03 -16.42 -36.29
C LYS A 1013 -0.88 -17.68 -36.16
N GLY A 1014 -0.27 -18.82 -36.44
CA GLY A 1014 -0.88 -20.12 -36.19
C GLY A 1014 0.14 -21.25 -36.19
N GLY A 1015 -0.15 -22.34 -35.47
CA GLY A 1015 0.78 -23.46 -35.35
C GLY A 1015 0.38 -24.50 -34.32
N ALA A 1016 1.38 -25.15 -33.72
CA ALA A 1016 1.21 -26.17 -32.70
C ALA A 1016 1.40 -25.57 -31.30
N ALA A 1017 0.66 -26.11 -30.34
CA ALA A 1017 0.80 -25.78 -28.92
C ALA A 1017 0.86 -27.04 -28.07
N TRP A 1018 1.44 -26.91 -26.88
CA TRP A 1018 1.45 -27.93 -25.83
C TRP A 1018 1.05 -27.28 -24.51
N MET A 1019 0.33 -28.03 -23.70
CA MET A 1019 -0.05 -27.63 -22.35
C MET A 1019 0.31 -28.74 -21.38
N ASN A 1020 0.82 -28.38 -20.21
CA ASN A 1020 0.83 -29.27 -19.06
C ASN A 1020 -0.17 -28.76 -18.02
N ALA A 1021 -0.99 -29.68 -17.52
CA ALA A 1021 -1.92 -29.42 -16.47
C ALA A 1021 -1.93 -30.56 -15.44
N ASP A 1022 -2.06 -30.18 -14.19
CA ASP A 1022 -2.30 -31.06 -13.06
C ASP A 1022 -3.80 -31.07 -12.75
N TYR A 1023 -4.37 -32.26 -12.75
CA TYR A 1023 -5.77 -32.47 -12.39
C TYR A 1023 -5.82 -33.19 -11.05
N ARG A 1024 -6.37 -32.49 -10.05
CA ARG A 1024 -6.55 -33.02 -8.70
C ARG A 1024 -8.02 -33.29 -8.45
N MET A 1025 -8.32 -34.51 -8.04
CA MET A 1025 -9.66 -34.95 -7.71
C MET A 1025 -9.72 -35.34 -6.24
N ASP A 1026 -10.61 -34.71 -5.49
CA ASP A 1026 -10.89 -35.06 -4.10
C ASP A 1026 -12.26 -35.68 -3.97
N VAL A 1027 -12.34 -36.79 -3.24
CA VAL A 1027 -13.58 -37.48 -2.92
C VAL A 1027 -13.85 -37.34 -1.43
N ASN A 1028 -15.05 -36.86 -1.08
CA ASN A 1028 -15.49 -36.68 0.30
C ASN A 1028 -16.78 -37.50 0.50
N SER A 1029 -16.63 -38.76 0.91
CA SER A 1029 -17.73 -39.75 1.01
C SER A 1029 -17.41 -40.98 1.87
N GLY A 1030 -16.82 -40.81 3.06
CA GLY A 1030 -16.54 -41.91 4.01
C GLY A 1030 -15.45 -42.91 3.57
N LEU A 1031 -14.97 -42.79 2.33
CA LEU A 1031 -13.74 -43.36 1.79
C LEU A 1031 -12.95 -42.19 1.19
N ASP A 1032 -12.33 -41.42 2.08
CA ASP A 1032 -11.63 -40.19 1.71
C ASP A 1032 -10.36 -40.50 0.90
N GLY A 1033 -10.11 -39.70 -0.14
CA GLY A 1033 -8.94 -39.88 -0.98
C GLY A 1033 -8.76 -38.77 -2.00
N THR A 1034 -7.51 -38.44 -2.27
CA THR A 1034 -7.10 -37.50 -3.32
C THR A 1034 -6.35 -38.26 -4.41
N SER A 1035 -6.76 -38.07 -5.65
CA SER A 1035 -6.03 -38.54 -6.83
C SER A 1035 -5.49 -37.34 -7.60
N LEU A 1036 -4.21 -37.38 -7.96
CA LEU A 1036 -3.55 -36.36 -8.76
C LEU A 1036 -3.03 -37.00 -10.05
N VAL A 1037 -3.28 -36.36 -11.18
CA VAL A 1037 -2.66 -36.74 -12.45
C VAL A 1037 -2.11 -35.51 -13.15
N SER A 1038 -0.82 -35.57 -13.50
CA SER A 1038 -0.19 -34.59 -14.37
C SER A 1038 -0.22 -35.10 -15.81
N THR A 1039 -0.63 -34.27 -16.76
CA THR A 1039 -0.59 -34.64 -18.18
C THR A 1039 -0.14 -33.49 -19.05
N THR A 1040 0.68 -33.82 -20.05
CA THR A 1040 1.02 -32.92 -21.16
C THR A 1040 0.23 -33.30 -22.41
N ARG A 1041 -0.36 -32.31 -23.09
CA ARG A 1041 -1.27 -32.52 -24.21
C ARG A 1041 -0.91 -31.61 -25.39
N PRO A 1042 -0.79 -32.14 -26.63
CA PRO A 1042 -0.62 -31.32 -27.82
C PRO A 1042 -1.97 -30.71 -28.26
N GLY A 1043 -1.89 -29.59 -28.95
CA GLY A 1043 -3.02 -28.84 -29.48
C GLY A 1043 -2.60 -27.94 -30.64
N TRP A 1044 -3.49 -27.04 -31.03
CA TRP A 1044 -3.21 -26.01 -32.03
C TRP A 1044 -3.40 -24.62 -31.46
N ILE A 1045 -2.75 -23.63 -32.07
CA ILE A 1045 -2.86 -22.21 -31.73
C ILE A 1045 -3.22 -21.40 -32.97
N ALA A 1046 -4.10 -20.41 -32.83
CA ALA A 1046 -4.33 -19.37 -33.82
C ALA A 1046 -4.55 -18.02 -33.14
N GLY A 1047 -3.94 -16.97 -33.69
CA GLY A 1047 -3.97 -15.65 -33.06
C GLY A 1047 -3.50 -14.53 -33.98
N GLY A 1048 -3.40 -13.34 -33.41
CA GLY A 1048 -2.88 -12.17 -34.08
C GLY A 1048 -2.52 -11.07 -33.11
N GLY A 1049 -1.74 -10.12 -33.58
CA GLY A 1049 -1.24 -9.06 -32.73
C GLY A 1049 -0.72 -7.85 -33.48
N VAL A 1050 -0.33 -6.87 -32.68
CA VAL A 1050 0.33 -5.64 -33.10
C VAL A 1050 1.70 -5.61 -32.45
N GLU A 1051 2.73 -5.28 -33.21
CA GLU A 1051 4.11 -5.13 -32.73
C GLU A 1051 4.65 -3.76 -33.14
N TYR A 1052 5.34 -3.07 -32.24
CA TYR A 1052 5.84 -1.70 -32.46
C TYR A 1052 7.32 -1.59 -32.08
N MET A 1053 8.14 -0.99 -32.94
CA MET A 1053 9.56 -0.74 -32.71
C MET A 1053 9.78 0.46 -31.77
N LEU A 1054 10.32 0.17 -30.58
CA LEU A 1054 10.77 1.11 -29.55
C LEU A 1054 12.14 1.76 -29.88
N GLY A 1055 12.89 1.14 -30.79
CA GLY A 1055 14.19 1.61 -31.28
C GLY A 1055 14.55 0.93 -32.60
N SER A 1056 15.81 0.95 -33.01
CA SER A 1056 16.24 0.23 -34.23
C SER A 1056 16.16 -1.29 -34.09
N ARG A 1057 16.20 -1.80 -32.85
CA ARG A 1057 16.31 -3.24 -32.54
C ARG A 1057 15.36 -3.73 -31.45
N TRP A 1058 14.68 -2.85 -30.73
CA TRP A 1058 13.72 -3.27 -29.71
C TRP A 1058 12.32 -3.06 -30.24
N SER A 1059 11.47 -4.07 -30.11
CA SER A 1059 10.03 -3.94 -30.36
C SER A 1059 9.25 -4.40 -29.14
N ALA A 1060 8.00 -3.99 -29.05
CA ALA A 1060 7.05 -4.55 -28.10
C ALA A 1060 5.74 -4.92 -28.79
N LYS A 1061 5.12 -5.99 -28.35
CA LYS A 1061 3.94 -6.61 -28.96
C LYS A 1061 2.76 -6.64 -28.00
N LEU A 1062 1.56 -6.61 -28.55
CA LEU A 1062 0.30 -6.99 -27.93
C LEU A 1062 -0.35 -8.07 -28.82
N GLU A 1063 -0.75 -9.19 -28.24
CA GLU A 1063 -1.20 -10.39 -28.94
C GLU A 1063 -2.47 -10.96 -28.29
N TYR A 1064 -3.37 -11.48 -29.10
CA TYR A 1064 -4.45 -12.37 -28.68
C TYR A 1064 -4.32 -13.70 -29.42
N SER A 1065 -4.43 -14.82 -28.69
CA SER A 1065 -4.30 -16.17 -29.24
C SER A 1065 -5.31 -17.12 -28.61
N HIS A 1066 -5.92 -17.98 -29.42
CA HIS A 1066 -6.79 -19.07 -28.99
C HIS A 1066 -6.05 -20.40 -29.15
N LEU A 1067 -6.09 -21.23 -28.11
CA LEU A 1067 -5.46 -22.55 -28.04
C LEU A 1067 -6.52 -23.61 -27.76
N ASP A 1068 -6.43 -24.76 -28.43
CA ASP A 1068 -7.35 -25.88 -28.24
C ASP A 1068 -6.57 -27.19 -28.14
N PHE A 1069 -6.80 -27.92 -27.03
CA PHE A 1069 -6.13 -29.17 -26.68
C PHE A 1069 -7.07 -30.39 -26.75
N GLY A 1070 -8.31 -30.19 -27.20
CA GLY A 1070 -9.37 -31.20 -27.35
C GLY A 1070 -9.77 -31.91 -26.05
N SER A 1071 -10.30 -33.13 -26.17
CA SER A 1071 -10.73 -33.96 -25.03
C SER A 1071 -9.72 -35.06 -24.64
N LYS A 1072 -9.56 -35.33 -23.34
CA LYS A 1072 -8.68 -36.39 -22.78
C LYS A 1072 -9.36 -37.14 -21.65
N SER A 1073 -9.25 -38.46 -21.68
CA SER A 1073 -9.61 -39.33 -20.57
C SER A 1073 -8.43 -39.45 -19.60
N LEU A 1074 -8.67 -39.02 -18.35
CA LEU A 1074 -7.75 -39.07 -17.22
C LEU A 1074 -8.05 -40.30 -16.36
N SER A 1075 -7.03 -41.08 -16.02
CA SER A 1075 -7.15 -42.23 -15.12
C SER A 1075 -6.90 -41.80 -13.68
N LEU A 1076 -7.97 -41.42 -12.99
CA LEU A 1076 -7.96 -41.07 -11.57
C LEU A 1076 -8.62 -42.21 -10.79
N ALA A 1077 -8.00 -42.67 -9.71
CA ALA A 1077 -8.54 -43.76 -8.89
C ALA A 1077 -9.67 -43.20 -8.01
N THR A 1078 -10.89 -43.73 -8.16
CA THR A 1078 -12.04 -43.34 -7.32
C THR A 1078 -12.90 -44.54 -6.94
N PRO A 1079 -13.70 -44.44 -5.86
CA PRO A 1079 -14.73 -45.44 -5.53
C PRO A 1079 -15.82 -45.60 -6.61
N PHE A 1080 -15.94 -44.65 -7.55
CA PHE A 1080 -17.03 -44.55 -8.51
C PHE A 1080 -16.61 -44.83 -9.98
N GLY A 1081 -15.33 -45.16 -10.23
CA GLY A 1081 -14.79 -45.46 -11.56
C GLY A 1081 -13.40 -44.85 -11.82
N ASN A 1082 -12.78 -45.24 -12.93
CA ASN A 1082 -11.36 -44.93 -13.23
C ASN A 1082 -11.16 -43.93 -14.39
N SER A 1083 -12.17 -43.19 -14.83
CA SER A 1083 -12.04 -42.32 -16.01
C SER A 1083 -12.82 -41.02 -15.86
N VAL A 1084 -12.13 -39.89 -16.04
CA VAL A 1084 -12.70 -38.54 -16.14
C VAL A 1084 -12.34 -37.95 -17.49
N ASN A 1085 -13.30 -37.38 -18.21
CA ASN A 1085 -13.01 -36.72 -19.47
C ASN A 1085 -12.91 -35.20 -19.26
N VAL A 1086 -11.83 -34.60 -19.76
CA VAL A 1086 -11.60 -33.14 -19.72
C VAL A 1086 -11.40 -32.60 -21.13
N ASP A 1087 -12.18 -31.60 -21.49
CA ASP A 1087 -12.07 -30.82 -22.74
C ASP A 1087 -11.57 -29.41 -22.44
N THR A 1088 -10.45 -29.00 -23.06
CA THR A 1088 -9.73 -27.77 -22.70
C THR A 1088 -9.44 -26.89 -23.91
N SER A 1089 -9.92 -25.64 -23.86
CA SER A 1089 -9.57 -24.54 -24.76
C SER A 1089 -9.20 -23.30 -23.96
N VAL A 1090 -8.19 -22.55 -24.40
CA VAL A 1090 -7.63 -21.39 -23.67
C VAL A 1090 -7.55 -20.17 -24.59
N ASP A 1091 -8.13 -19.07 -24.16
CA ASP A 1091 -7.92 -17.75 -24.73
C ASP A 1091 -6.81 -17.00 -23.98
N GLN A 1092 -5.82 -16.48 -24.70
CA GLN A 1092 -4.69 -15.73 -24.13
C GLN A 1092 -4.64 -14.32 -24.68
N VAL A 1093 -4.36 -13.34 -23.80
CA VAL A 1093 -4.00 -11.96 -24.16
C VAL A 1093 -2.64 -11.66 -23.58
N LYS A 1094 -1.65 -11.29 -24.42
CA LYS A 1094 -0.24 -11.12 -24.03
C LYS A 1094 0.32 -9.79 -24.48
N ALA A 1095 1.11 -9.14 -23.64
CA ALA A 1095 2.04 -8.09 -24.01
C ALA A 1095 3.47 -8.64 -23.95
N GLY A 1096 4.37 -8.18 -24.80
CA GLY A 1096 5.76 -8.66 -24.80
C GLY A 1096 6.74 -7.68 -25.40
N VAL A 1097 8.03 -7.96 -25.26
CA VAL A 1097 9.15 -7.12 -25.71
C VAL A 1097 10.22 -8.01 -26.35
N ASN A 1098 10.70 -7.62 -27.52
CA ASN A 1098 11.69 -8.37 -28.31
C ASN A 1098 12.91 -7.52 -28.62
N TYR A 1099 14.08 -8.15 -28.58
CA TYR A 1099 15.32 -7.67 -29.17
C TYR A 1099 15.58 -8.38 -30.50
N HIS A 1100 15.75 -7.61 -31.56
CA HIS A 1100 16.07 -8.07 -32.92
C HIS A 1100 17.58 -8.01 -33.16
N PHE A 1101 18.13 -9.12 -33.62
CA PHE A 1101 19.54 -9.26 -33.98
C PHE A 1101 19.77 -8.89 -35.45
N ASP A 1102 20.90 -8.24 -35.73
CA ASP A 1102 21.34 -8.04 -37.11
C ASP A 1102 21.80 -9.39 -37.69
N GLY A 1103 21.22 -9.78 -38.82
CA GLY A 1103 21.73 -10.78 -39.77
C GLY A 1103 22.65 -11.85 -39.20
N LEU A 1104 22.10 -12.79 -38.42
CA LEU A 1104 22.71 -14.11 -38.25
C LEU A 1104 22.31 -14.95 -39.47
N LEU A 1105 22.90 -14.60 -40.63
CA LEU A 1105 23.15 -15.39 -41.85
C LEU A 1105 23.53 -14.46 -43.02
#